data_AF-A0A970N2R3-F1
#
_entry.id   AF-A0A970N2R3-F1
#
_cell.length_a   1.000
_cell.length_b   1.000
_cell.length_c   1.000
_cell.angle_alpha   90.00
_cell.angle_beta   90.00
_cell.angle_gamma   90.00
#
_symmetry.space_group_name_H-M   'P 1'
#
loop_
_entity.id
_entity.type
_entity.pdbx_description
1 polymer ?
#
loop_
_entity_poly.entity_id
_entity_poly.type
_entity_poly.pdbx_seq_one_letter_code
_entity_poly.pdbx_strand_id
1 'polypeptide(L)'
;MGISFKGLTVGIVASVVVCLVVSYAELVVKYIQIGFLQLPPVVVGLFCFLLLVTALTKRTKSRFSLTPQELLTVYCMMLLSSMISSRGCLEKILPLLVTLPYFSNQSNDWTTYFYPNIKKWMVPFDTTQTDPNTHQLIAQRFFEGLRSGEKIPWHQWIGPLFWWGLLALFIFGAFLCLASILRKQWVDNEKLSFPLAQLPLEMVSGDSRGAGFWRNPLTWLGFAIPSVIFTINGLHGWYPSIPQINLGISLGQYLINPPWDCIGFLTIYISFAAIGFFFLLPTEILFSLWFFHLFAIAQTVIFNSYGMEMPGMPLYGMKLFIGYQEIGAYFVLTGYLLYVAWPHLKQVLRSAWGWEKLDDSNELLPYRTAVFGLFFCVMGATFWFAAAGMNPWLALFELGVYIFVIALIMARSTAEGGLLMTETTFRGVDVYRLFAPTHTLGAANMTVLGFMDAAWFRDLRGLVLTGFMDGLKIADGAKIRRRSFLPAFAIAILIAMIIGGFFQIYLPYSEGGVNLYGYTYRDNNLRAFNDYTPAMRGPVPGVGWQAPVFFGVGIVFTMFLAYMRYCFFWWPLHPLGYALCYSWTIMVFWFACFAAWLIKITLMRYGGMKMYLKARPLMLGMIMGEFSMAVVWALIAWAFKVPAPFFPWP
;
A
#
# COMPACT_ATOMS: atom_id res chain seq x y z
N MET A 1 6.01 17.81 25.49
CA MET A 1 5.61 18.87 24.55
C MET A 1 4.57 18.28 23.61
N GLY A 2 3.44 18.96 23.42
CA GLY A 2 2.33 18.49 22.56
C GLY A 2 2.34 19.18 21.19
N ILE A 3 1.40 18.78 20.33
CA ILE A 3 1.16 19.41 19.03
C ILE A 3 0.66 20.84 19.23
N SER A 4 1.20 21.79 18.48
CA SER A 4 0.71 23.16 18.47
C SER A 4 -0.51 23.31 17.57
N PHE A 5 -1.40 24.26 17.91
CA PHE A 5 -2.55 24.59 17.08
C PHE A 5 -2.14 25.00 15.65
N LYS A 6 -1.03 25.73 15.51
CA LYS A 6 -0.47 26.16 14.22
C LYS A 6 -0.01 24.98 13.36
N GLY A 7 0.63 23.97 13.94
CA GLY A 7 1.01 22.75 13.21
C GLY A 7 -0.22 21.99 12.72
N LEU A 8 -1.28 21.93 13.53
CA LEU A 8 -2.52 21.28 13.16
C LEU A 8 -3.25 22.02 12.02
N THR A 9 -3.35 23.35 12.07
CA THR A 9 -4.03 24.13 11.01
C THR A 9 -3.30 24.02 9.67
N VAL A 10 -1.97 24.13 9.65
CA VAL A 10 -1.20 23.90 8.43
C VAL A 10 -1.35 22.46 7.95
N GLY A 11 -1.41 21.49 8.87
CA GLY A 11 -1.65 20.09 8.57
C GLY A 11 -2.99 19.85 7.88
N ILE A 12 -4.06 20.50 8.35
CA ILE A 12 -5.40 20.44 7.74
C ILE A 12 -5.35 20.94 6.29
N VAL A 13 -4.76 22.12 6.06
CA VAL A 13 -4.64 22.70 4.72
C VAL A 13 -3.80 21.80 3.81
N ALA A 14 -2.67 21.30 4.31
CA ALA A 14 -1.80 20.41 3.54
C ALA A 14 -2.50 19.09 3.20
N SER A 15 -3.26 18.49 4.12
CA SER A 15 -4.08 17.30 3.87
C SER A 15 -5.14 17.53 2.79
N VAL A 16 -5.80 18.69 2.77
CA VAL A 16 -6.76 19.06 1.70
C VAL A 16 -6.06 19.14 0.35
N VAL A 17 -4.91 19.81 0.29
CA VAL A 17 -4.11 19.93 -0.95
C VAL A 17 -3.66 18.56 -1.43
N VAL A 18 -3.19 17.68 -0.53
CA VAL A 18 -2.81 16.31 -0.86
C VAL A 18 -3.98 15.55 -1.47
N CYS A 19 -5.18 15.60 -0.87
CA CYS A 19 -6.34 14.87 -1.39
C CYS A 19 -6.72 15.34 -2.80
N LEU A 20 -6.62 16.65 -3.08
CA LEU A 20 -6.89 17.22 -4.40
C LEU A 20 -5.84 16.77 -5.43
N VAL A 21 -4.56 16.93 -5.09
CA VAL A 21 -3.43 16.64 -5.98
C VAL A 21 -3.38 15.14 -6.30
N VAL A 22 -3.55 14.28 -5.30
CA VAL A 22 -3.62 12.82 -5.48
C VAL A 22 -4.79 12.43 -6.36
N SER A 23 -6.02 12.83 -6.01
CA SER A 23 -7.22 12.48 -6.79
C SER A 23 -7.09 12.92 -8.25
N TYR A 24 -6.54 14.11 -8.49
CA TYR A 24 -6.38 14.60 -9.85
C TYR A 24 -5.26 13.88 -10.63
N ALA A 25 -4.06 13.78 -10.04
CA ALA A 25 -2.91 13.20 -10.72
C ALA A 25 -3.13 11.71 -11.04
N GLU A 26 -3.64 10.94 -10.08
CA GLU A 26 -3.79 9.50 -10.28
C GLU A 26 -4.94 9.20 -11.25
N LEU A 27 -6.09 9.87 -11.11
CA LEU A 27 -7.27 9.55 -11.92
C LEU A 27 -7.22 10.16 -13.32
N VAL A 28 -6.83 11.43 -13.43
CA VAL A 28 -6.94 12.20 -14.67
C VAL A 28 -5.64 12.16 -15.47
N VAL A 29 -4.48 12.33 -14.81
CA VAL A 29 -3.18 12.29 -15.51
C VAL A 29 -2.77 10.85 -15.85
N LYS A 30 -3.20 9.84 -15.07
CA LYS A 30 -3.02 8.39 -15.27
C LYS A 30 -1.59 7.85 -15.23
N TYR A 31 -0.61 8.62 -15.68
CA TYR A 31 0.79 8.22 -15.81
C TYR A 31 1.62 8.45 -14.55
N ILE A 32 1.12 9.25 -13.61
CA ILE A 32 1.83 9.56 -12.36
C ILE A 32 0.97 9.16 -11.18
N GLN A 33 1.27 7.99 -10.63
CA GLN A 33 0.67 7.54 -9.38
C GLN A 33 1.53 8.07 -8.21
N ILE A 34 1.04 9.11 -7.54
CA ILE A 34 1.81 9.89 -6.55
C ILE A 34 1.38 9.67 -5.11
N GLY A 35 0.27 8.97 -4.89
CA GLY A 35 -0.38 8.78 -3.60
C GLY A 35 -0.27 7.35 -3.06
N PHE A 36 -0.02 6.37 -3.92
CA PHE A 36 -0.16 4.95 -3.61
C PHE A 36 1.02 4.28 -2.87
N LEU A 37 2.21 4.89 -2.90
CA LEU A 37 3.38 4.37 -2.18
C LEU A 37 3.24 4.62 -0.68
N GLN A 38 3.86 3.76 0.14
CA GLN A 38 3.95 3.91 1.60
C GLN A 38 4.76 5.13 2.00
N LEU A 39 5.63 5.59 1.10
CA LEU A 39 6.16 6.93 1.11
C LEU A 39 5.70 7.67 -0.15
N PRO A 40 4.53 8.32 -0.10
CA PRO A 40 3.94 8.91 -1.29
C PRO A 40 4.83 10.03 -1.87
N PRO A 41 5.13 10.01 -3.19
CA PRO A 41 5.87 11.08 -3.85
C PRO A 41 5.29 12.47 -3.61
N VAL A 42 3.95 12.58 -3.59
CA VAL A 42 3.24 13.84 -3.31
C VAL A 42 3.60 14.41 -1.94
N VAL A 43 3.71 13.55 -0.93
CA VAL A 43 4.01 13.95 0.45
C VAL A 43 5.44 14.45 0.53
N VAL A 44 6.40 13.76 -0.09
CA VAL A 44 7.81 14.19 -0.11
C VAL A 44 7.99 15.50 -0.87
N GLY A 45 7.38 15.65 -2.06
CA GLY A 45 7.48 16.88 -2.84
C GLY A 45 6.85 18.09 -2.15
N LEU A 46 5.62 17.94 -1.63
CA LEU A 46 4.96 19.01 -0.86
C LEU A 46 5.70 19.33 0.44
N PHE A 47 6.31 18.32 1.08
CA PHE A 47 7.13 18.54 2.26
C PHE A 47 8.41 19.33 1.95
N CYS A 48 9.07 19.07 0.81
CA CYS A 48 10.18 19.90 0.33
C CYS A 48 9.76 21.36 0.17
N PHE A 49 8.60 21.60 -0.43
CA PHE A 49 8.05 22.95 -0.60
C PHE A 49 7.75 23.62 0.76
N LEU A 50 7.14 22.89 1.71
CA LEU A 50 6.89 23.39 3.06
C LEU A 50 8.19 23.75 3.80
N LEU A 51 9.24 22.96 3.63
CA LEU A 51 10.57 23.25 4.20
C LEU A 51 11.20 24.49 3.58
N LEU A 52 11.08 24.66 2.25
CA LEU A 52 11.52 25.87 1.55
C LEU A 52 10.79 27.12 2.09
N VAL A 53 9.46 27.07 2.18
CA VAL A 53 8.64 28.17 2.73
C VAL A 53 9.01 28.45 4.18
N THR A 54 9.25 27.41 4.98
CA THR A 54 9.69 27.57 6.37
C THR A 54 11.07 28.21 6.47
N ALA A 55 12.02 27.83 5.60
CA ALA A 55 13.34 28.43 5.55
C ALA A 55 13.30 29.92 5.16
N LEU A 56 12.45 30.29 4.20
CA LEU A 56 12.25 31.67 3.77
C LEU A 56 11.58 32.52 4.86
N THR A 57 10.53 32.00 5.50
CA THR A 57 9.83 32.70 6.60
C THR A 57 10.68 32.85 7.86
N LYS A 58 11.62 31.93 8.11
CA LYS A 58 12.61 32.06 9.18
C LYS A 58 13.58 33.22 8.94
N ARG A 59 13.97 33.48 7.69
CA ARG A 59 14.82 34.63 7.33
C ARG A 59 14.12 35.97 7.63
N THR A 60 12.80 36.03 7.47
CA THR A 60 12.00 37.23 7.73
C THR A 60 11.49 37.33 9.18
N LYS A 61 11.94 36.44 10.09
CA LYS A 61 11.47 36.33 11.49
C LYS A 61 9.94 36.30 11.63
N SER A 62 9.28 35.70 10.63
CA SER A 62 7.83 35.65 10.58
C SER A 62 7.25 34.72 11.66
N ARG A 63 6.10 35.10 12.23
CA ARG A 63 5.33 34.26 13.18
C ARG A 63 4.84 32.96 12.54
N PHE A 64 4.87 32.85 11.22
CA PHE A 64 4.48 31.67 10.45
C PHE A 64 5.57 30.59 10.32
N SER A 65 6.78 30.82 10.82
CA SER A 65 7.84 29.79 10.80
C SER A 65 7.41 28.57 11.61
N LEU A 66 7.51 27.37 11.02
CA LEU A 66 7.18 26.11 11.67
C LEU A 66 8.36 25.54 12.46
N THR A 67 8.07 24.89 13.58
CA THR A 67 9.06 24.13 14.36
C THR A 67 9.28 22.74 13.75
N PRO A 68 10.40 22.07 14.06
CA PRO A 68 10.64 20.68 13.67
C PRO A 68 9.47 19.73 14.01
N GLN A 69 8.88 19.90 15.20
CA GLN A 69 7.77 19.07 15.64
C GLN A 69 6.49 19.36 14.85
N GLU A 70 6.23 20.63 14.52
CA GLU A 70 5.10 21.03 13.69
C GLU A 70 5.24 20.47 12.27
N LEU A 71 6.43 20.56 11.66
CA LEU A 71 6.71 20.02 10.33
C LEU A 71 6.46 18.51 10.26
N LEU A 72 6.98 17.75 11.23
CA LEU A 72 6.79 16.29 11.27
C LEU A 72 5.35 15.88 11.56
N THR A 73 4.60 16.72 12.29
CA THR A 73 3.15 16.53 12.48
C THR A 73 2.42 16.71 11.14
N VAL A 74 2.68 17.81 10.43
CA VAL A 74 2.10 18.09 9.10
C VAL A 74 2.42 16.97 8.12
N TYR A 75 3.66 16.49 8.13
CA TYR A 75 4.10 15.35 7.32
C TYR A 75 3.25 14.10 7.59
N CYS A 76 3.03 13.73 8.85
CA CYS A 76 2.24 12.54 9.18
C CYS A 76 0.76 12.69 8.80
N MET A 77 0.21 13.91 8.90
CA MET A 77 -1.15 14.19 8.43
C MET A 77 -1.26 14.05 6.90
N MET A 78 -0.30 14.62 6.16
CA MET A 78 -0.22 14.46 4.70
C MET A 78 -0.07 12.99 4.29
N LEU A 79 0.78 12.23 5.00
CA LEU A 79 1.01 10.81 4.77
C LEU A 79 -0.31 10.02 4.82
N LEU A 80 -1.05 10.13 5.93
CA LEU A 80 -2.32 9.43 6.09
C LEU A 80 -3.37 9.89 5.07
N SER A 81 -3.45 11.20 4.80
CA SER A 81 -4.40 11.73 3.82
C SER A 81 -4.12 11.23 2.40
N SER A 82 -2.85 11.13 2.02
CA SER A 82 -2.45 10.56 0.73
C SER A 82 -2.84 9.09 0.62
N MET A 83 -2.52 8.28 1.64
CA MET A 83 -2.82 6.85 1.64
C MET A 83 -4.33 6.58 1.50
N ILE A 84 -5.16 7.35 2.22
CA ILE A 84 -6.62 7.16 2.22
C ILE A 84 -7.29 7.67 0.95
N SER A 85 -6.83 8.79 0.38
CA SER A 85 -7.40 9.36 -0.86
C SER A 85 -7.03 8.58 -2.12
N SER A 86 -5.93 7.82 -2.08
CA SER A 86 -5.45 6.91 -3.12
C SER A 86 -5.98 5.47 -2.91
N ARG A 87 -5.21 4.47 -3.37
CA ARG A 87 -5.47 3.03 -3.28
C ARG A 87 -5.67 2.49 -1.86
N GLY A 88 -5.32 3.21 -0.81
CA GLY A 88 -5.54 2.74 0.56
C GLY A 88 -7.02 2.66 0.95
N CYS A 89 -7.90 3.39 0.25
CA CYS A 89 -9.34 3.35 0.53
C CYS A 89 -10.20 3.85 -0.65
N LEU A 90 -10.22 5.17 -0.87
CA LEU A 90 -11.29 5.82 -1.64
C LEU A 90 -11.25 5.52 -3.13
N GLU A 91 -10.05 5.44 -3.71
CA GLU A 91 -9.88 5.18 -5.15
C GLU A 91 -10.46 3.82 -5.58
N LYS A 92 -10.51 2.85 -4.65
CA LYS A 92 -11.02 1.50 -4.93
C LYS A 92 -12.51 1.36 -4.57
N ILE A 93 -12.96 1.93 -3.45
CA ILE A 93 -14.33 1.76 -2.97
C ILE A 93 -15.34 2.45 -3.88
N LEU A 94 -15.08 3.68 -4.33
CA LEU A 94 -16.09 4.47 -5.00
C LEU A 94 -16.50 3.94 -6.39
N PRO A 95 -15.57 3.62 -7.31
CA PRO A 95 -15.96 3.00 -8.59
C PRO A 95 -16.59 1.61 -8.40
N LEU A 96 -16.18 0.87 -7.36
CA LEU A 96 -16.74 -0.44 -7.03
C LEU A 96 -18.26 -0.38 -6.78
N LEU A 97 -18.76 0.66 -6.11
CA LEU A 97 -20.19 0.76 -5.75
C LEU A 97 -21.13 0.90 -6.97
N VAL A 98 -20.60 1.22 -8.14
CA VAL A 98 -21.36 1.39 -9.39
C VAL A 98 -20.84 0.52 -10.54
N THR A 99 -19.88 -0.38 -10.27
CA THR A 99 -19.31 -1.28 -11.28
C THR A 99 -20.35 -2.26 -11.81
N LEU A 100 -21.08 -2.94 -10.93
CA LEU A 100 -22.07 -3.95 -11.30
C LEU A 100 -23.13 -3.43 -12.30
N PRO A 101 -23.84 -2.32 -12.03
CA PRO A 101 -24.85 -1.81 -12.96
C PRO A 101 -24.30 -1.26 -14.28
N TYR A 102 -22.99 -1.02 -14.40
CA TYR A 102 -22.38 -0.55 -15.64
C TYR A 102 -21.82 -1.69 -16.50
N PHE A 103 -21.22 -2.70 -15.86
CA PHE A 103 -20.53 -3.79 -16.56
C PHE A 103 -21.32 -5.10 -16.65
N SER A 104 -22.50 -5.19 -16.01
CA SER A 104 -23.39 -6.35 -16.18
C SER A 104 -23.86 -6.48 -17.63
N ASN A 105 -23.85 -7.69 -18.17
CA ASN A 105 -24.33 -7.99 -19.51
C ASN A 105 -24.82 -9.45 -19.57
N GLN A 106 -25.39 -9.84 -20.72
CA GLN A 106 -25.92 -11.20 -20.92
C GLN A 106 -24.86 -12.31 -20.80
N SER A 107 -23.58 -11.98 -21.04
CA SER A 107 -22.49 -12.97 -20.97
C SER A 107 -22.03 -13.26 -19.54
N ASN A 108 -22.02 -12.25 -18.65
CA ASN A 108 -21.62 -12.41 -17.26
C ASN A 108 -22.80 -12.74 -16.33
N ASP A 109 -24.01 -12.29 -16.67
CA ASP A 109 -25.26 -12.52 -15.93
C ASP A 109 -25.17 -12.10 -14.45
N TRP A 110 -24.43 -11.01 -14.19
CA TRP A 110 -24.18 -10.53 -12.84
C TRP A 110 -25.42 -10.01 -12.11
N THR A 111 -26.43 -9.54 -12.85
CA THR A 111 -27.72 -9.13 -12.28
C THR A 111 -28.41 -10.32 -11.63
N THR A 112 -28.33 -11.52 -12.21
CA THR A 112 -28.93 -12.73 -11.64
C THR A 112 -28.17 -13.24 -10.42
N TYR A 113 -26.83 -13.26 -10.48
CA TYR A 113 -26.02 -13.86 -9.40
C TYR A 113 -25.76 -12.94 -8.21
N PHE A 114 -25.48 -11.65 -8.45
CA PHE A 114 -25.05 -10.74 -7.38
C PHE A 114 -26.21 -9.91 -6.80
N TYR A 115 -27.11 -9.36 -7.61
CA TYR A 115 -28.12 -8.39 -7.13
C TYR A 115 -29.01 -8.90 -6.00
N PRO A 116 -29.50 -10.16 -6.01
CA PRO A 116 -30.34 -10.68 -4.92
C PRO A 116 -29.63 -10.67 -3.55
N ASN A 117 -28.30 -10.66 -3.57
CA ASN A 117 -27.46 -10.73 -2.38
C ASN A 117 -26.97 -9.36 -1.91
N ILE A 118 -27.21 -8.28 -2.67
CA ILE A 118 -26.75 -6.93 -2.34
C ILE A 118 -27.79 -6.21 -1.51
N LYS A 119 -27.35 -5.61 -0.39
CA LYS A 119 -28.23 -4.75 0.42
C LYS A 119 -28.25 -3.33 -0.13
N LYS A 120 -29.44 -2.74 -0.23
CA LYS A 120 -29.63 -1.38 -0.79
C LYS A 120 -28.82 -0.30 -0.08
N TRP A 121 -28.52 -0.44 1.21
CA TRP A 121 -27.72 0.54 1.95
C TRP A 121 -26.22 0.52 1.56
N MET A 122 -25.73 -0.54 0.91
CA MET A 122 -24.33 -0.69 0.50
C MET A 122 -24.02 0.04 -0.81
N VAL A 123 -25.02 0.24 -1.66
CA VAL A 123 -24.83 0.70 -3.04
C VAL A 123 -25.81 1.80 -3.39
N PRO A 124 -25.43 2.76 -4.24
CA PRO A 124 -26.30 3.89 -4.55
C PRO A 124 -27.35 3.55 -5.64
N PHE A 125 -27.19 2.42 -6.34
CA PHE A 125 -28.06 1.97 -7.44
C PHE A 125 -29.18 1.03 -6.96
N ASP A 126 -30.24 0.85 -7.76
CA ASP A 126 -31.38 -0.03 -7.47
C ASP A 126 -31.04 -1.49 -7.73
N THR A 127 -31.10 -2.32 -6.69
CA THR A 127 -30.79 -3.75 -6.77
C THR A 127 -31.97 -4.59 -7.25
N THR A 128 -33.17 -4.00 -7.42
CA THR A 128 -34.35 -4.72 -7.89
C THR A 128 -34.43 -4.81 -9.42
N GLN A 129 -33.71 -3.93 -10.14
CA GLN A 129 -33.67 -3.94 -11.60
C GLN A 129 -32.74 -5.04 -12.10
N THR A 130 -33.32 -6.14 -12.56
CA THR A 130 -32.57 -7.34 -13.00
C THR A 130 -32.34 -7.41 -14.51
N ASP A 131 -33.01 -6.57 -15.31
CA ASP A 131 -32.81 -6.51 -16.76
C ASP A 131 -31.41 -5.97 -17.09
N PRO A 132 -30.52 -6.81 -17.67
CA PRO A 132 -29.15 -6.41 -18.00
C PRO A 132 -29.09 -5.34 -19.10
N ASN A 133 -30.16 -5.14 -19.89
CA ASN A 133 -30.18 -4.12 -20.95
C ASN A 133 -30.57 -2.73 -20.42
N THR A 134 -31.11 -2.65 -19.20
CA THR A 134 -31.47 -1.38 -18.58
C THR A 134 -30.31 -0.88 -17.72
N HIS A 135 -29.41 -0.06 -18.26
CA HIS A 135 -28.39 0.54 -17.40
C HIS A 135 -28.98 1.69 -16.58
N GLN A 136 -28.55 1.76 -15.33
CA GLN A 136 -29.04 2.75 -14.38
C GLN A 136 -28.30 4.07 -14.56
N LEU A 137 -29.06 5.17 -14.59
CA LEU A 137 -28.54 6.51 -14.85
C LEU A 137 -27.36 6.90 -13.93
N ILE A 138 -27.39 6.47 -12.67
CA ILE A 138 -26.32 6.77 -11.72
C ILE A 138 -24.96 6.22 -12.18
N ALA A 139 -24.94 4.98 -12.67
CA ALA A 139 -23.75 4.28 -13.11
C ALA A 139 -23.32 4.72 -14.51
N GLN A 140 -24.28 4.89 -15.42
CA GLN A 140 -24.03 5.47 -16.74
C GLN A 140 -23.34 6.83 -16.61
N ARG A 141 -23.90 7.75 -15.82
CA ARG A 141 -23.32 9.10 -15.65
C ARG A 141 -22.01 9.14 -14.89
N PHE A 142 -21.76 8.16 -14.02
CA PHE A 142 -20.47 8.03 -13.34
C PHE A 142 -19.36 7.64 -14.32
N PHE A 143 -19.66 6.76 -15.29
CA PHE A 143 -18.67 6.27 -16.26
C PHE A 143 -18.59 7.09 -17.55
N GLU A 144 -19.71 7.60 -18.04
CA GLU A 144 -19.82 8.38 -19.28
C GLU A 144 -19.73 9.90 -19.07
N GLY A 145 -19.86 10.36 -17.83
CA GLY A 145 -19.92 11.79 -17.48
C GLY A 145 -21.33 12.37 -17.51
N LEU A 146 -21.52 13.51 -16.85
CA LEU A 146 -22.77 14.27 -16.81
C LEU A 146 -23.06 15.00 -18.12
N ARG A 147 -24.34 15.06 -18.51
CA ARG A 147 -24.79 15.93 -19.60
C ARG A 147 -25.01 17.36 -19.11
N SER A 148 -25.02 18.32 -20.03
CA SER A 148 -25.29 19.72 -19.72
C SER A 148 -26.61 19.88 -18.95
N GLY A 149 -26.54 20.51 -17.78
CA GLY A 149 -27.69 20.74 -16.88
C GLY A 149 -27.98 19.62 -15.87
N GLU A 150 -27.37 18.43 -16.00
CA GLU A 150 -27.49 17.37 -15.01
C GLU A 150 -26.63 17.65 -13.77
N LYS A 151 -27.06 17.14 -12.61
CA LYS A 151 -26.34 17.29 -11.32
C LYS A 151 -26.00 15.93 -10.74
N ILE A 152 -24.90 15.87 -9.99
CA ILE A 152 -24.49 14.67 -9.25
C ILE A 152 -25.62 14.28 -8.27
N PRO A 153 -26.09 13.01 -8.27
CA PRO A 153 -27.17 12.55 -7.39
C PRO A 153 -26.66 12.27 -5.97
N TRP A 154 -26.24 13.30 -5.24
CA TRP A 154 -25.65 13.18 -3.89
C TRP A 154 -26.53 12.42 -2.89
N HIS A 155 -27.86 12.54 -2.99
CA HIS A 155 -28.80 11.84 -2.13
C HIS A 155 -28.66 10.31 -2.18
N GLN A 156 -28.25 9.74 -3.32
CA GLN A 156 -28.05 8.30 -3.48
C GLN A 156 -26.71 7.83 -2.92
N TRP A 157 -25.71 8.73 -2.87
CA TRP A 157 -24.36 8.43 -2.40
C TRP A 157 -24.20 8.55 -0.88
N ILE A 158 -24.89 9.48 -0.22
CA ILE A 158 -24.69 9.75 1.22
C ILE A 158 -24.88 8.49 2.09
N GLY A 159 -25.90 7.69 1.81
CA GLY A 159 -26.17 6.45 2.56
C GLY A 159 -25.03 5.43 2.46
N PRO A 160 -24.66 4.98 1.25
CA PRO A 160 -23.51 4.11 1.04
C PRO A 160 -22.20 4.69 1.60
N LEU A 161 -21.90 5.97 1.37
CA LEU A 161 -20.69 6.62 1.89
C LEU A 161 -20.60 6.56 3.42
N PHE A 162 -21.72 6.76 4.11
CA PHE A 162 -21.75 6.66 5.58
C PHE A 162 -21.42 5.24 6.05
N TRP A 163 -22.06 4.21 5.49
CA TRP A 163 -21.87 2.83 5.92
C TRP A 163 -20.49 2.28 5.55
N TRP A 164 -19.97 2.59 4.37
CA TRP A 164 -18.60 2.23 3.98
C TRP A 164 -17.55 3.03 4.74
N GLY A 165 -17.81 4.31 5.03
CA GLY A 165 -16.97 5.12 5.91
C GLY A 165 -16.92 4.55 7.33
N LEU A 166 -18.04 4.05 7.86
CA LEU A 166 -18.08 3.38 9.15
C LEU A 166 -17.22 2.10 9.16
N LEU A 167 -17.29 1.27 8.12
CA LEU A 167 -16.42 0.10 7.97
C LEU A 167 -14.95 0.50 7.92
N ALA A 168 -14.61 1.52 7.12
CA ALA A 168 -13.25 2.04 7.02
C ALA A 168 -12.74 2.53 8.39
N LEU A 169 -13.57 3.20 9.19
CA LEU A 169 -13.23 3.64 10.54
C LEU A 169 -12.99 2.46 11.49
N PHE A 170 -13.77 1.38 11.40
CA PHE A 170 -13.48 0.16 12.18
C PHE A 170 -12.14 -0.46 11.77
N ILE A 171 -11.86 -0.59 10.48
CA ILE A 171 -10.58 -1.16 9.99
C ILE A 171 -9.40 -0.27 10.42
N PHE A 172 -9.48 1.05 10.23
CA PHE A 172 -8.43 1.99 10.62
C PHE A 172 -8.29 2.07 12.15
N GLY A 173 -9.38 1.97 12.89
CA GLY A 173 -9.37 1.87 14.35
C GLY A 173 -8.66 0.61 14.85
N ALA A 174 -8.91 -0.53 14.21
CA ALA A 174 -8.19 -1.78 14.48
C ALA A 174 -6.69 -1.62 14.21
N PHE A 175 -6.31 -1.01 13.09
CA PHE A 175 -4.91 -0.73 12.77
C PHE A 175 -4.25 0.24 13.76
N LEU A 176 -4.96 1.28 14.22
CA LEU A 176 -4.44 2.21 15.23
C LEU A 176 -4.20 1.52 16.58
N CYS A 177 -5.11 0.64 16.97
CA CYS A 177 -4.99 -0.17 18.18
C CYS A 177 -3.82 -1.16 18.06
N LEU A 178 -3.71 -1.85 16.91
CA LEU A 178 -2.63 -2.79 16.63
C LEU A 178 -1.26 -2.08 16.63
N ALA A 179 -1.17 -0.91 15.99
CA ALA A 179 0.03 -0.07 16.01
C ALA A 179 0.42 0.30 17.46
N SER A 180 -0.54 0.70 18.28
CA SER A 180 -0.29 1.04 19.69
C SER A 180 0.25 -0.15 20.50
N ILE A 181 -0.28 -1.36 20.27
CA ILE A 181 0.14 -2.58 20.97
C ILE A 181 1.55 -3.01 20.54
N LEU A 182 1.83 -3.01 19.23
CA LEU A 182 3.06 -3.53 18.64
C LEU A 182 4.22 -2.55 18.66
N ARG A 183 3.97 -1.25 18.75
CA ARG A 183 5.00 -0.20 18.69
C ARG A 183 6.11 -0.42 19.71
N LYS A 184 5.81 -0.82 20.96
CA LYS A 184 6.87 -1.09 21.97
C LYS A 184 7.79 -2.20 21.53
N GLN A 185 7.18 -3.28 21.08
CA GLN A 185 7.90 -4.47 20.67
C GLN A 185 8.80 -4.16 19.46
N TRP A 186 8.28 -3.48 18.45
CA TRP A 186 9.02 -3.24 17.22
C TRP A 186 10.02 -2.07 17.32
N VAL A 187 9.66 -0.99 18.01
CA VAL A 187 10.51 0.21 18.09
C VAL A 187 11.55 0.09 19.21
N ASP A 188 11.18 -0.39 20.39
CA ASP A 188 12.05 -0.35 21.57
C ASP A 188 12.79 -1.68 21.79
N ASN A 189 12.07 -2.81 21.72
CA ASN A 189 12.64 -4.12 22.01
C ASN A 189 13.42 -4.68 20.82
N GLU A 190 12.83 -4.66 19.63
CA GLU A 190 13.45 -5.21 18.40
C GLU A 190 14.23 -4.16 17.60
N LYS A 191 14.04 -2.86 17.90
CA LYS A 191 14.76 -1.74 17.28
C LYS A 191 14.77 -1.78 15.75
N LEU A 192 13.61 -2.01 15.15
CA LEU A 192 13.50 -1.98 13.69
C LEU A 192 13.97 -0.65 13.11
N SER A 193 14.41 -0.71 11.85
CA SER A 193 15.11 0.36 11.15
C SER A 193 14.19 1.50 10.70
N PHE A 194 12.91 1.21 10.42
CA PHE A 194 11.90 2.13 9.87
C PHE A 194 12.47 3.04 8.77
N PRO A 195 12.88 2.50 7.62
CA PRO A 195 13.61 3.24 6.59
C PRO A 195 12.81 4.42 6.03
N LEU A 196 11.50 4.29 5.90
CA LEU A 196 10.60 5.32 5.35
C LEU A 196 10.48 6.55 6.27
N ALA A 197 10.66 6.38 7.58
CA ALA A 197 10.70 7.48 8.55
C ALA A 197 12.03 8.26 8.52
N GLN A 198 13.10 7.73 7.91
CA GLN A 198 14.42 8.36 7.97
C GLN A 198 14.50 9.64 7.15
N LEU A 199 13.97 9.65 5.92
CA LEU A 199 14.03 10.81 5.04
C LEU A 199 13.42 12.07 5.69
N PRO A 200 12.15 12.08 6.17
CA PRO A 200 11.58 13.27 6.79
C PRO A 200 12.33 13.71 8.05
N LEU A 201 12.84 12.76 8.85
CA LEU A 201 13.65 13.06 10.03
C LEU A 201 14.98 13.75 9.66
N GLU A 202 15.68 13.28 8.62
CA GLU A 202 16.94 13.89 8.15
C GLU A 202 16.70 15.28 7.52
N MET A 203 15.62 15.45 6.78
CA MET A 203 15.25 16.75 6.18
C MET A 203 14.98 17.82 7.23
N VAL A 204 14.42 17.44 8.39
CA VAL A 204 14.07 18.37 9.48
C VAL A 204 15.21 18.56 10.48
N SER A 205 15.97 17.51 10.79
CA SER A 205 17.03 17.55 11.82
C SER A 205 18.34 18.22 11.37
N GLY A 206 18.35 18.76 10.15
CA GLY A 206 19.46 19.11 9.26
C GLY A 206 20.63 19.98 9.78
N ASP A 207 20.90 20.06 11.07
CA ASP A 207 22.11 20.66 11.67
C ASP A 207 22.69 19.84 12.85
N SER A 208 22.06 18.74 13.28
CA SER A 208 22.41 18.05 14.53
C SER A 208 23.43 16.90 14.41
N ARG A 209 23.81 16.48 13.19
CA ARG A 209 24.74 15.36 12.93
C ARG A 209 25.73 15.62 11.78
N GLY A 210 26.45 16.73 11.80
CA GLY A 210 27.53 17.05 10.83
C GLY A 210 27.16 18.11 9.80
N ALA A 211 27.72 18.01 8.58
CA ALA A 211 27.30 18.89 7.47
C ALA A 211 25.81 18.65 7.21
N GLY A 212 24.99 19.65 7.52
CA GLY A 212 23.54 19.57 7.45
C GLY A 212 23.04 18.98 6.13
N PHE A 213 21.94 18.21 6.18
CA PHE A 213 21.36 17.51 5.02
C PHE A 213 21.28 18.41 3.77
N TRP A 214 20.80 19.64 3.94
CA TRP A 214 20.64 20.65 2.89
C TRP A 214 21.94 21.35 2.47
N ARG A 215 22.99 21.28 3.28
CA ARG A 215 24.32 21.86 3.00
C ARG A 215 25.27 20.84 2.36
N ASN A 216 24.89 19.56 2.32
CA ASN A 216 25.75 18.51 1.79
C ASN A 216 25.68 18.48 0.25
N PRO A 217 26.82 18.63 -0.47
CA PRO A 217 26.83 18.63 -1.94
C PRO A 217 26.41 17.28 -2.53
N LEU A 218 26.62 16.16 -1.82
CA LEU A 218 26.19 14.85 -2.29
C LEU A 218 24.67 14.72 -2.33
N THR A 219 23.94 15.38 -1.42
CA THR A 219 22.47 15.44 -1.46
C THR A 219 22.01 16.08 -2.77
N TRP A 220 22.62 17.19 -3.17
CA TRP A 220 22.27 17.91 -4.39
C TRP A 220 22.72 17.18 -5.65
N LEU A 221 23.87 16.50 -5.62
CA LEU A 221 24.26 15.60 -6.70
C LEU A 221 23.24 14.47 -6.87
N GLY A 222 22.80 13.87 -5.77
CA GLY A 222 21.78 12.82 -5.77
C GLY A 222 20.45 13.34 -6.30
N PHE A 223 20.05 14.55 -5.93
CA PHE A 223 18.85 15.21 -6.44
C PHE A 223 18.95 15.51 -7.94
N ALA A 224 20.11 15.98 -8.41
CA ALA A 224 20.32 16.38 -9.78
C ALA A 224 20.20 15.23 -10.78
N ILE A 225 20.67 14.02 -10.44
CA ILE A 225 20.65 12.84 -11.33
C ILE A 225 19.23 12.54 -11.87
N PRO A 226 18.23 12.20 -11.04
CA PRO A 226 16.87 11.96 -11.53
C PRO A 226 16.26 13.25 -12.08
N SER A 227 16.56 14.42 -11.51
CA SER A 227 16.00 15.70 -11.97
C SER A 227 16.31 15.98 -13.43
N VAL A 228 17.57 15.81 -13.83
CA VAL A 228 18.02 15.99 -15.21
C VAL A 228 17.37 14.93 -16.12
N ILE A 229 17.36 13.67 -15.70
CA ILE A 229 16.83 12.56 -16.52
C ILE A 229 15.33 12.73 -16.78
N PHE A 230 14.53 13.01 -15.74
CA PHE A 230 13.09 13.24 -15.91
C PHE A 230 12.79 14.53 -16.66
N THR A 231 13.66 15.55 -16.56
CA THR A 231 13.55 16.75 -17.39
C THR A 231 13.76 16.43 -18.86
N ILE A 232 14.82 15.69 -19.20
CA ILE A 232 15.09 15.24 -20.58
C ILE A 232 13.93 14.40 -21.11
N ASN A 233 13.45 13.42 -20.34
CA ASN A 233 12.34 12.57 -20.76
C ASN A 233 11.02 13.33 -20.91
N GLY A 234 10.75 14.31 -20.05
CA GLY A 234 9.55 15.13 -20.16
C GLY A 234 9.63 16.07 -21.36
N LEU A 235 10.81 16.66 -21.64
CA LEU A 235 11.05 17.44 -22.84
C LEU A 235 10.98 16.61 -24.11
N HIS A 236 11.48 15.36 -24.11
CA HIS A 236 11.31 14.42 -25.23
C HIS A 236 9.83 14.20 -25.58
N GLY A 237 8.97 14.09 -24.56
CA GLY A 237 7.53 13.93 -24.75
C GLY A 237 6.87 15.12 -25.48
N TRP A 238 7.46 16.31 -25.40
CA TRP A 238 6.99 17.50 -26.12
C TRP A 238 7.73 17.75 -27.43
N TYR A 239 9.03 17.44 -27.45
CA TYR A 239 9.95 17.65 -28.54
C TYR A 239 10.68 16.33 -28.84
N PRO A 240 10.15 15.50 -29.77
CA PRO A 240 10.74 14.19 -30.08
C PRO A 240 12.19 14.22 -30.60
N SER A 241 12.72 15.40 -30.95
CA SER A 241 14.13 15.60 -31.33
C SER A 241 15.12 15.43 -30.17
N ILE A 242 14.67 15.60 -28.92
CA ILE A 242 15.49 15.36 -27.73
C ILE A 242 15.54 13.84 -27.50
N PRO A 243 16.70 13.21 -27.24
CA PRO A 243 16.76 11.75 -27.05
C PRO A 243 16.08 11.32 -25.73
N GLN A 244 15.31 10.25 -25.77
CA GLN A 244 14.72 9.64 -24.57
C GLN A 244 15.73 8.73 -23.85
N ILE A 245 15.79 8.85 -22.53
CA ILE A 245 16.50 7.90 -21.68
C ILE A 245 15.51 6.83 -21.24
N ASN A 246 15.63 5.62 -21.78
CA ASN A 246 14.74 4.52 -21.43
C ASN A 246 15.04 3.99 -20.02
N LEU A 247 14.06 4.09 -19.12
CA LEU A 247 14.13 3.63 -17.72
C LEU A 247 13.36 2.31 -17.48
N GLY A 248 12.73 1.75 -18.52
CA GLY A 248 11.93 0.53 -18.47
C GLY A 248 12.25 -0.42 -19.62
N ILE A 249 12.90 -1.54 -19.33
CA ILE A 249 13.26 -2.55 -20.34
C ILE A 249 12.52 -3.84 -20.02
N SER A 250 11.50 -4.17 -20.83
CA SER A 250 10.82 -5.46 -20.73
C SER A 250 11.73 -6.57 -21.24
N LEU A 251 12.03 -7.56 -20.40
CA LEU A 251 12.85 -8.72 -20.78
C LEU A 251 11.99 -9.83 -21.41
N GLY A 252 10.70 -9.88 -21.08
CA GLY A 252 9.78 -10.89 -21.61
C GLY A 252 9.70 -10.91 -23.14
N GLN A 253 9.86 -9.75 -23.80
CA GLN A 253 9.88 -9.67 -25.27
C GLN A 253 11.04 -10.43 -25.93
N TYR A 254 12.11 -10.73 -25.19
CA TYR A 254 13.26 -11.50 -25.67
C TYR A 254 13.17 -13.00 -25.32
N LEU A 255 12.20 -13.39 -24.49
CA LEU A 255 12.05 -14.73 -23.90
C LEU A 255 10.78 -15.41 -24.41
N ILE A 256 10.62 -15.47 -25.73
CA ILE A 256 9.38 -15.94 -26.38
C ILE A 256 9.34 -17.45 -26.66
N ASN A 257 10.46 -18.16 -26.51
CA ASN A 257 10.57 -19.58 -26.83
C ASN A 257 10.43 -20.45 -25.56
N PRO A 258 9.72 -21.59 -25.62
CA PRO A 258 9.66 -22.53 -24.51
C PRO A 258 11.05 -23.02 -24.05
N PRO A 259 11.27 -23.24 -22.74
CA PRO A 259 10.31 -23.10 -21.64
C PRO A 259 10.21 -21.69 -21.05
N TRP A 260 10.84 -20.67 -21.65
CA TRP A 260 10.95 -19.31 -21.12
C TRP A 260 9.72 -18.44 -21.39
N ASP A 261 8.89 -18.85 -22.33
CA ASP A 261 7.62 -18.22 -22.72
C ASP A 261 6.60 -18.12 -21.56
N CYS A 262 6.78 -18.91 -20.51
CA CYS A 262 5.96 -18.83 -19.29
C CYS A 262 6.37 -17.68 -18.35
N ILE A 263 7.52 -17.03 -18.58
CA ILE A 263 7.97 -15.88 -17.80
C ILE A 263 7.04 -14.72 -18.15
N GLY A 264 6.17 -14.37 -17.20
CA GLY A 264 5.23 -13.26 -17.35
C GLY A 264 5.93 -11.90 -17.25
N PHE A 265 5.52 -11.11 -16.26
CA PHE A 265 6.06 -9.77 -16.06
C PHE A 265 7.50 -9.82 -15.52
N LEU A 266 8.49 -9.61 -16.40
CA LEU A 266 9.90 -9.44 -16.03
C LEU A 266 10.44 -8.19 -16.72
N THR A 267 10.46 -7.07 -15.99
CA THR A 267 10.86 -5.76 -16.50
C THR A 267 11.96 -5.18 -15.62
N ILE A 268 13.00 -4.63 -16.25
CA ILE A 268 14.03 -3.84 -15.60
C ILE A 268 13.51 -2.40 -15.48
N TYR A 269 13.17 -1.98 -14.28
CA TYR A 269 12.90 -0.57 -13.97
C TYR A 269 14.08 0.07 -13.23
N ILE A 270 14.54 1.20 -13.74
CA ILE A 270 15.61 2.00 -13.14
C ILE A 270 14.98 3.16 -12.36
N SER A 271 14.45 2.87 -11.16
CA SER A 271 13.95 3.89 -10.22
C SER A 271 15.06 4.33 -9.27
N PHE A 272 15.44 5.61 -9.34
CA PHE A 272 16.46 6.21 -8.47
C PHE A 272 15.95 6.33 -7.03
N ALA A 273 14.65 6.58 -6.83
CA ALA A 273 14.06 6.57 -5.50
C ALA A 273 14.10 5.16 -4.89
N ALA A 274 13.68 4.14 -5.64
CA ALA A 274 13.74 2.77 -5.19
C ALA A 274 15.19 2.35 -4.85
N ILE A 275 16.17 2.64 -5.72
CA ILE A 275 17.59 2.37 -5.45
C ILE A 275 18.04 3.08 -4.17
N GLY A 276 17.70 4.37 -4.02
CA GLY A 276 18.05 5.15 -2.82
C GLY A 276 17.44 4.58 -1.54
N PHE A 277 16.20 4.09 -1.59
CA PHE A 277 15.53 3.46 -0.46
C PHE A 277 16.11 2.11 -0.11
N PHE A 278 16.25 1.23 -1.10
CA PHE A 278 16.80 -0.09 -0.92
C PHE A 278 18.23 -0.02 -0.35
N PHE A 279 19.01 1.00 -0.71
CA PHE A 279 20.33 1.22 -0.12
C PHE A 279 20.32 1.34 1.42
N LEU A 280 19.23 1.82 2.03
CA LEU A 280 19.11 1.96 3.48
C LEU A 280 18.83 0.62 4.19
N LEU A 281 18.43 -0.43 3.47
CA LEU A 281 18.01 -1.71 4.05
C LEU A 281 19.19 -2.62 4.40
N PRO A 282 19.04 -3.54 5.37
CA PRO A 282 20.01 -4.59 5.62
C PRO A 282 20.37 -5.37 4.34
N THR A 283 21.66 -5.64 4.13
CA THR A 283 22.17 -6.27 2.89
C THR A 283 21.60 -7.67 2.67
N GLU A 284 21.34 -8.43 3.73
CA GLU A 284 20.75 -9.77 3.69
C GLU A 284 19.29 -9.75 3.18
N ILE A 285 18.51 -8.77 3.64
CA ILE A 285 17.13 -8.58 3.17
C ILE A 285 17.15 -8.23 1.69
N LEU A 286 18.01 -7.28 1.28
CA LEU A 286 18.16 -6.91 -0.12
C LEU A 286 18.51 -8.11 -1.01
N PHE A 287 19.53 -8.87 -0.60
CA PHE A 287 19.94 -10.07 -1.34
C PHE A 287 18.76 -11.03 -1.52
N SER A 288 18.05 -11.31 -0.43
CA SER A 288 16.95 -12.27 -0.41
C SER A 288 15.79 -11.85 -1.30
N LEU A 289 15.42 -10.57 -1.33
CA LEU A 289 14.26 -10.08 -2.08
C LEU A 289 14.41 -10.32 -3.60
N TRP A 290 15.52 -9.87 -4.20
CA TRP A 290 15.71 -10.06 -5.65
C TRP A 290 16.10 -11.52 -5.97
N PHE A 291 16.86 -12.19 -5.11
CA PHE A 291 17.27 -13.57 -5.34
C PHE A 291 16.06 -14.51 -5.34
N PHE A 292 15.19 -14.43 -4.33
CA PHE A 292 14.01 -15.29 -4.26
C PHE A 292 13.01 -14.99 -5.37
N HIS A 293 12.94 -13.74 -5.86
CA HIS A 293 12.12 -13.39 -7.01
C HIS A 293 12.57 -14.15 -8.27
N LEU A 294 13.87 -14.09 -8.57
CA LEU A 294 14.44 -14.85 -9.69
C LEU A 294 14.35 -16.36 -9.48
N PHE A 295 14.46 -16.82 -8.23
CA PHE A 295 14.26 -18.22 -7.87
C PHE A 295 12.82 -18.70 -8.15
N ALA A 296 11.80 -17.89 -7.81
CA ALA A 296 10.41 -18.20 -8.10
C ALA A 296 10.11 -18.24 -9.61
N ILE A 297 10.75 -17.35 -10.38
CA ILE A 297 10.71 -17.39 -11.85
C ILE A 297 11.37 -18.68 -12.36
N ALA A 298 12.55 -19.04 -11.83
CA ALA A 298 13.24 -20.28 -12.19
C ALA A 298 12.39 -21.52 -11.89
N GLN A 299 11.71 -21.57 -10.74
CA GLN A 299 10.76 -22.64 -10.42
C GLN A 299 9.63 -22.74 -11.47
N THR A 300 9.10 -21.60 -11.92
CA THR A 300 8.06 -21.55 -12.94
C THR A 300 8.55 -22.12 -14.27
N VAL A 301 9.75 -21.75 -14.71
CA VAL A 301 10.38 -22.28 -15.94
C VAL A 301 10.65 -23.78 -15.82
N ILE A 302 11.14 -24.24 -14.67
CA ILE A 302 11.39 -25.67 -14.41
C ILE A 302 10.07 -26.45 -14.52
N PHE A 303 9.00 -26.01 -13.85
CA PHE A 303 7.72 -26.70 -13.94
C PHE A 303 7.14 -26.69 -15.36
N ASN A 304 7.27 -25.57 -16.08
CA ASN A 304 6.87 -25.49 -17.48
C ASN A 304 7.66 -26.49 -18.35
N SER A 305 8.96 -26.67 -18.11
CA SER A 305 9.80 -27.62 -18.86
C SER A 305 9.40 -29.10 -18.68
N TYR A 306 8.75 -29.43 -17.54
CA TYR A 306 8.17 -30.76 -17.29
C TYR A 306 6.72 -30.88 -17.77
N GLY A 307 6.17 -29.88 -18.48
CA GLY A 307 4.79 -29.88 -18.96
C GLY A 307 3.74 -29.67 -17.87
N MET A 308 4.14 -29.17 -16.69
CA MET A 308 3.19 -28.85 -15.62
C MET A 308 2.65 -27.43 -15.80
N GLU A 309 1.55 -27.29 -16.53
CA GLU A 309 0.82 -26.03 -16.62
C GLU A 309 0.15 -25.70 -15.29
N MET A 310 0.80 -24.83 -14.51
CA MET A 310 0.26 -24.39 -13.22
C MET A 310 -0.76 -23.26 -13.45
N PRO A 311 -1.98 -23.37 -12.87
CA PRO A 311 -2.98 -22.31 -12.97
C PRO A 311 -2.47 -21.03 -12.29
N GLY A 312 -3.01 -19.89 -12.74
CA GLY A 312 -2.74 -18.61 -12.10
C GLY A 312 -3.36 -18.54 -10.70
N MET A 313 -2.67 -17.90 -9.78
CA MET A 313 -3.28 -17.32 -8.60
C MET A 313 -4.26 -16.21 -9.06
N PRO A 314 -5.43 -16.05 -8.44
CA PRO A 314 -6.36 -14.96 -8.81
C PRO A 314 -5.78 -13.54 -8.58
N LEU A 315 -4.66 -13.45 -7.86
CA LEU A 315 -3.84 -12.24 -7.74
C LEU A 315 -2.67 -12.26 -8.74
N TYR A 316 -2.47 -11.12 -9.41
CA TYR A 316 -1.34 -10.73 -10.27
C TYR A 316 -0.40 -11.84 -10.77
N GLY A 317 -0.53 -12.29 -12.03
CA GLY A 317 0.55 -12.94 -12.83
C GLY A 317 1.32 -14.11 -12.21
N MET A 318 0.91 -14.57 -11.02
CA MET A 318 1.59 -15.51 -10.16
C MET A 318 1.01 -16.88 -10.41
N LYS A 319 1.86 -17.90 -10.33
CA LYS A 319 1.40 -19.28 -10.39
C LYS A 319 0.90 -19.74 -9.03
N LEU A 320 -0.15 -20.54 -9.02
CA LEU A 320 -0.84 -21.01 -7.82
C LEU A 320 0.12 -21.61 -6.77
N PHE A 321 1.13 -22.35 -7.21
CA PHE A 321 2.10 -22.99 -6.30
C PHE A 321 2.93 -21.98 -5.49
N ILE A 322 3.35 -20.87 -6.12
CA ILE A 322 4.12 -19.82 -5.44
C ILE A 322 3.19 -19.17 -4.42
N GLY A 323 1.93 -18.94 -4.79
CA GLY A 323 0.91 -18.36 -3.91
C GLY A 323 0.77 -19.14 -2.62
N TYR A 324 0.64 -20.46 -2.71
CA TYR A 324 0.54 -21.31 -1.53
C TYR A 324 1.86 -21.41 -0.75
N GLN A 325 3.02 -21.39 -1.41
CA GLN A 325 4.31 -21.30 -0.71
C GLN A 325 4.41 -20.01 0.13
N GLU A 326 3.99 -18.88 -0.43
CA GLU A 326 3.96 -17.61 0.30
C GLU A 326 2.94 -17.62 1.43
N ILE A 327 1.73 -18.17 1.24
CA ILE A 327 0.76 -18.35 2.33
C ILE A 327 1.42 -19.11 3.49
N GLY A 328 2.08 -20.25 3.20
CA GLY A 328 2.82 -21.02 4.20
C GLY A 328 3.89 -20.20 4.92
N ALA A 329 4.64 -19.39 4.17
CA ALA A 329 5.67 -18.50 4.72
C ALA A 329 5.08 -17.42 5.65
N TYR A 330 3.94 -16.80 5.29
CA TYR A 330 3.27 -15.79 6.12
C TYR A 330 2.80 -16.37 7.44
N PHE A 331 2.24 -17.58 7.45
CA PHE A 331 1.82 -18.23 8.69
C PHE A 331 3.00 -18.54 9.60
N VAL A 332 4.13 -19.04 9.07
CA VAL A 332 5.35 -19.27 9.85
C VAL A 332 5.88 -17.95 10.43
N LEU A 333 6.00 -16.92 9.61
CA LEU A 333 6.48 -15.60 10.05
C LEU A 333 5.54 -14.96 11.08
N THR A 334 4.23 -15.08 10.90
CA THR A 334 3.24 -14.57 11.85
C THR A 334 3.36 -15.30 13.19
N GLY A 335 3.45 -16.63 13.17
CA GLY A 335 3.68 -17.43 14.38
C GLY A 335 4.99 -17.05 15.07
N TYR A 336 6.06 -16.85 14.32
CA TYR A 336 7.35 -16.39 14.85
C TYR A 336 7.26 -14.99 15.49
N LEU A 337 6.62 -14.02 14.82
CA LEU A 337 6.43 -12.67 15.36
C LEU A 337 5.59 -12.68 16.65
N LEU A 338 4.53 -13.49 16.69
CA LEU A 338 3.71 -13.65 17.89
C LEU A 338 4.49 -14.32 19.02
N TYR A 339 5.30 -15.34 18.72
CA TYR A 339 6.16 -16.01 19.69
C TYR A 339 7.15 -15.05 20.33
N VAL A 340 7.86 -14.25 19.52
CA VAL A 340 8.83 -13.26 19.99
C VAL A 340 8.15 -12.14 20.79
N ALA A 341 6.97 -11.71 20.36
CA ALA A 341 6.20 -10.67 21.05
C ALA A 341 5.45 -11.18 22.30
N TRP A 342 5.35 -12.49 22.51
CA TRP A 342 4.47 -13.10 23.52
C TRP A 342 4.69 -12.56 24.95
N PRO A 343 5.93 -12.38 25.45
CA PRO A 343 6.14 -11.82 26.79
C PRO A 343 5.55 -10.41 26.94
N HIS A 344 5.73 -9.56 25.93
CA HIS A 344 5.18 -8.20 25.89
C HIS A 344 3.64 -8.23 25.74
N LEU A 345 3.11 -9.04 24.82
CA LEU A 345 1.66 -9.17 24.63
C LEU A 345 0.94 -9.66 25.90
N LYS A 346 1.55 -10.60 26.63
CA LYS A 346 1.02 -11.08 27.91
C LYS A 346 0.95 -9.95 28.95
N GLN A 347 1.99 -9.12 29.05
CA GLN A 347 1.98 -7.94 29.93
C GLN A 347 0.89 -6.94 29.52
N VAL A 348 0.78 -6.64 28.22
CA VAL A 348 -0.28 -5.75 27.68
C VAL A 348 -1.67 -6.27 28.03
N LEU A 349 -1.94 -7.56 27.86
CA LEU A 349 -3.23 -8.17 28.18
C LEU A 349 -3.53 -8.13 29.69
N ARG A 350 -2.55 -8.46 30.53
CA ARG A 350 -2.69 -8.36 32.00
C ARG A 350 -2.97 -6.92 32.43
N SER A 351 -2.32 -5.96 31.82
CA SER A 351 -2.54 -4.54 32.11
C SER A 351 -3.89 -4.04 31.61
N ALA A 352 -4.35 -4.50 30.44
CA ALA A 352 -5.69 -4.20 29.95
C ALA A 352 -6.80 -4.67 30.90
N TRP A 353 -6.59 -5.82 31.57
CA TRP A 353 -7.51 -6.36 32.57
C TRP A 353 -7.32 -5.79 33.99
N GLY A 354 -6.35 -4.89 34.17
CA GLY A 354 -6.05 -4.26 35.46
C GLY A 354 -5.27 -5.14 36.45
N TRP A 355 -4.76 -6.30 36.01
CA TRP A 355 -3.97 -7.20 36.86
C TRP A 355 -2.53 -6.73 37.07
N GLU A 356 -2.02 -5.85 36.19
CA GLU A 356 -0.64 -5.34 36.23
C GLU A 356 -0.60 -3.87 35.82
N LYS A 357 0.20 -3.06 36.54
CA LYS A 357 0.34 -1.63 36.23
C LYS A 357 1.58 -1.41 35.36
N LEU A 358 1.38 -1.31 34.05
CA LEU A 358 2.41 -0.87 33.10
C LEU A 358 2.34 0.64 32.93
N ASP A 359 3.50 1.30 32.85
CA ASP A 359 3.54 2.71 32.45
C ASP A 359 3.25 2.83 30.95
N ASP A 360 2.06 3.33 30.63
CA ASP A 360 1.60 3.62 29.29
C ASP A 360 1.44 5.13 29.02
N SER A 361 1.97 5.98 29.92
CA SER A 361 1.75 7.44 29.91
C SER A 361 2.18 8.14 28.62
N ASN A 362 3.17 7.57 27.92
CA ASN A 362 3.69 8.06 26.64
C ASN A 362 3.33 7.18 25.43
N GLU A 363 2.44 6.19 25.60
CA GLU A 363 1.86 5.42 24.49
C GLU A 363 0.78 6.21 23.78
N LEU A 364 0.55 5.95 22.48
CA LEU A 364 -0.50 6.63 21.72
C LEU A 364 -1.88 6.45 22.35
N LEU A 365 -2.22 5.20 22.66
CA LEU A 365 -3.42 4.79 23.38
C LEU A 365 -2.99 4.05 24.65
N PRO A 366 -3.71 4.22 25.78
CA PRO A 366 -3.55 3.33 26.92
C PRO A 366 -3.76 1.87 26.51
N TYR A 367 -3.04 0.93 27.11
CA TYR A 367 -3.09 -0.49 26.68
C TYR A 367 -4.50 -1.07 26.82
N ARG A 368 -5.23 -0.67 27.85
CA ARG A 368 -6.65 -1.04 28.03
C ARG A 368 -7.51 -0.58 26.86
N THR A 369 -7.38 0.68 26.45
CA THR A 369 -8.12 1.23 25.31
C THR A 369 -7.71 0.57 24.00
N ALA A 370 -6.42 0.27 23.81
CA ALA A 370 -5.95 -0.39 22.60
C ALA A 370 -6.48 -1.83 22.46
N VAL A 371 -6.49 -2.62 23.54
CA VAL A 371 -6.99 -4.01 23.50
C VAL A 371 -8.51 -4.06 23.31
N PHE A 372 -9.28 -3.34 24.12
CA PHE A 372 -10.74 -3.32 23.97
C PHE A 372 -11.19 -2.59 22.70
N GLY A 373 -10.45 -1.56 22.28
CA GLY A 373 -10.68 -0.87 21.01
C GLY A 373 -10.45 -1.78 19.82
N LEU A 374 -9.39 -2.60 19.83
CA LEU A 374 -9.14 -3.60 18.79
C LEU A 374 -10.30 -4.61 18.72
N PHE A 375 -10.72 -5.15 19.86
CA PHE A 375 -11.85 -6.09 19.92
C PHE A 375 -13.14 -5.44 19.38
N PHE A 376 -13.47 -4.23 19.85
CA PHE A 376 -14.64 -3.48 19.39
C PHE A 376 -14.61 -3.23 17.87
N CYS A 377 -13.45 -2.84 17.32
CA CYS A 377 -13.30 -2.58 15.90
C CYS A 377 -13.46 -3.85 15.06
N VAL A 378 -12.84 -4.97 15.47
CA VAL A 378 -12.97 -6.25 14.75
C VAL A 378 -14.41 -6.77 14.82
N MET A 379 -15.06 -6.69 15.98
CA MET A 379 -16.46 -7.10 16.12
C MET A 379 -17.40 -6.17 15.35
N GLY A 380 -17.15 -4.85 15.33
CA GLY A 380 -17.90 -3.88 14.54
C GLY A 380 -17.81 -4.13 13.04
N ALA A 381 -16.61 -4.41 12.53
CA ALA A 381 -16.42 -4.80 11.13
C ALA A 381 -17.06 -6.16 10.83
N THR A 382 -16.99 -7.12 11.75
CA THR A 382 -17.65 -8.43 11.62
C THR A 382 -19.18 -8.26 11.55
N PHE A 383 -19.75 -7.40 12.39
CA PHE A 383 -21.17 -7.08 12.36
C PHE A 383 -21.57 -6.40 11.04
N TRP A 384 -20.74 -5.50 10.52
CA TRP A 384 -20.97 -4.89 9.20
C TRP A 384 -21.03 -5.96 8.10
N PHE A 385 -20.11 -6.92 8.10
CA PHE A 385 -20.14 -8.05 7.15
C PHE A 385 -21.38 -8.92 7.32
N ALA A 386 -21.77 -9.21 8.55
CA ALA A 386 -22.99 -9.95 8.84
C ALA A 386 -24.23 -9.21 8.31
N ALA A 387 -24.31 -7.89 8.53
CA ALA A 387 -25.39 -7.05 8.04
C ALA A 387 -25.42 -6.97 6.49
N ALA A 388 -24.26 -7.05 5.85
CA ALA A 388 -24.13 -7.13 4.39
C ALA A 388 -24.61 -8.49 3.81
N GLY A 389 -24.79 -9.51 4.66
CA GLY A 389 -25.28 -10.84 4.27
C GLY A 389 -24.22 -11.95 4.34
N MET A 390 -23.02 -11.66 4.85
CA MET A 390 -21.96 -12.66 5.01
C MET A 390 -22.14 -13.45 6.33
N ASN A 391 -21.78 -14.73 6.34
CA ASN A 391 -21.79 -15.52 7.57
C ASN A 391 -20.79 -14.92 8.58
N PRO A 392 -21.19 -14.67 9.85
CA PRO A 392 -20.31 -14.07 10.86
C PRO A 392 -19.01 -14.83 11.10
N TRP A 393 -19.02 -16.16 11.00
CA TRP A 393 -17.81 -16.97 11.12
C TRP A 393 -16.82 -16.66 9.99
N LEU A 394 -17.30 -16.67 8.74
CA LEU A 394 -16.47 -16.37 7.58
C LEU A 394 -15.95 -14.93 7.64
N ALA A 395 -16.78 -13.99 8.10
CA ALA A 395 -16.38 -12.60 8.32
C ALA A 395 -15.24 -12.48 9.32
N LEU A 396 -15.33 -13.19 10.45
CA LEU A 396 -14.27 -13.20 11.44
C LEU A 396 -13.00 -13.88 10.91
N PHE A 397 -13.13 -14.94 10.12
CA PHE A 397 -12.01 -15.63 9.48
C PHE A 397 -11.26 -14.72 8.50
N GLU A 398 -11.97 -14.11 7.55
CA GLU A 398 -11.38 -13.22 6.54
C GLU A 398 -10.73 -11.98 7.19
N LEU A 399 -11.42 -11.34 8.12
CA LEU A 399 -10.85 -10.23 8.91
C LEU A 399 -9.64 -10.68 9.72
N GLY A 400 -9.69 -11.89 10.29
CA GLY A 400 -8.61 -12.46 11.08
C GLY A 400 -7.34 -12.64 10.24
N VAL A 401 -7.47 -13.26 9.07
CA VAL A 401 -6.35 -13.43 8.13
C VAL A 401 -5.87 -12.07 7.62
N TYR A 402 -6.77 -11.18 7.23
CA TYR A 402 -6.41 -9.86 6.74
C TYR A 402 -5.64 -9.02 7.78
N ILE A 403 -6.15 -8.88 9.00
CA ILE A 403 -5.57 -7.99 10.02
C ILE A 403 -4.34 -8.63 10.68
N PHE A 404 -4.43 -9.90 11.08
CA PHE A 404 -3.42 -10.53 11.95
C PHE A 404 -2.35 -11.32 11.21
N VAL A 405 -2.56 -11.63 9.92
CA VAL A 405 -1.56 -12.32 9.09
C VAL A 405 -1.05 -11.35 8.02
N ILE A 406 -1.91 -10.95 7.08
CA ILE A 406 -1.48 -10.18 5.90
C ILE A 406 -1.01 -8.78 6.29
N ALA A 407 -1.86 -7.98 6.95
CA ALA A 407 -1.53 -6.61 7.33
C ALA A 407 -0.35 -6.56 8.33
N LEU A 408 -0.23 -7.56 9.22
CA LEU A 408 0.88 -7.67 10.15
C LEU A 408 2.22 -7.88 9.42
N ILE A 409 2.29 -8.84 8.50
CA ILE A 409 3.50 -9.11 7.70
C ILE A 409 3.81 -7.93 6.77
N MET A 410 2.79 -7.30 6.18
CA MET A 410 2.97 -6.10 5.37
C MET A 410 3.49 -4.91 6.18
N ALA A 411 2.97 -4.68 7.39
CA ALA A 411 3.51 -3.64 8.25
C ALA A 411 4.92 -3.95 8.74
N ARG A 412 5.22 -5.24 8.94
CA ARG A 412 6.58 -5.67 9.27
C ARG A 412 7.54 -5.45 8.10
N SER A 413 7.10 -5.72 6.87
CA SER A 413 7.92 -5.58 5.67
C SER A 413 8.27 -4.13 5.37
N THR A 414 7.42 -3.16 5.72
CA THR A 414 7.76 -1.73 5.66
C THR A 414 8.65 -1.29 6.83
N ALA A 415 8.34 -1.73 8.05
CA ALA A 415 9.07 -1.32 9.26
C ALA A 415 10.50 -1.87 9.31
N GLU A 416 10.71 -3.11 8.89
CA GLU A 416 12.01 -3.79 8.86
C GLU A 416 12.68 -3.69 7.49
N GLY A 417 11.92 -4.01 6.44
CA GLY A 417 12.39 -4.14 5.06
C GLY A 417 12.13 -2.92 4.17
N GLY A 418 11.58 -1.82 4.68
CA GLY A 418 11.38 -0.55 3.96
C GLY A 418 10.75 -0.66 2.57
N LEU A 419 9.85 -1.64 2.37
CA LEU A 419 9.14 -1.78 1.10
C LEU A 419 8.27 -0.55 0.82
N LEU A 420 8.37 -0.04 -0.41
CA LEU A 420 7.65 1.17 -0.85
C LEU A 420 6.20 0.93 -1.21
N MET A 421 5.82 -0.32 -1.47
CA MET A 421 4.46 -0.75 -1.72
C MET A 421 4.17 -1.94 -0.81
N THR A 422 2.99 -1.99 -0.20
CA THR A 422 2.49 -3.18 0.49
C THR A 422 1.49 -3.87 -0.39
N GLU A 423 1.90 -4.96 -1.01
CA GLU A 423 1.02 -5.82 -1.79
C GLU A 423 1.22 -7.27 -1.37
N THR A 424 0.12 -7.92 -1.05
CA THR A 424 0.09 -9.36 -0.79
C THR A 424 -0.09 -10.11 -2.11
N THR A 425 0.13 -11.42 -2.06
CA THR A 425 -0.05 -12.33 -3.21
C THR A 425 -1.26 -13.24 -3.05
N PHE A 426 -1.97 -13.16 -1.93
CA PHE A 426 -3.14 -13.97 -1.62
C PHE A 426 -4.16 -13.21 -0.76
N ARG A 427 -5.42 -13.65 -0.84
CA ARG A 427 -6.51 -13.16 0.02
C ARG A 427 -6.86 -14.18 1.10
N GLY A 428 -7.66 -13.79 2.09
CA GLY A 428 -8.16 -14.73 3.09
C GLY A 428 -8.94 -15.90 2.47
N VAL A 429 -9.72 -15.64 1.42
CA VAL A 429 -10.44 -16.70 0.69
C VAL A 429 -9.50 -17.74 0.07
N ASP A 430 -8.28 -17.35 -0.31
CA ASP A 430 -7.30 -18.27 -0.89
C ASP A 430 -6.73 -19.24 0.18
N VAL A 431 -6.78 -18.84 1.46
CA VAL A 431 -6.53 -19.72 2.61
C VAL A 431 -7.71 -20.65 2.84
N TYR A 432 -8.96 -20.17 2.75
CA TYR A 432 -10.16 -21.02 2.84
C TYR A 432 -10.13 -22.14 1.79
N ARG A 433 -9.65 -21.83 0.57
CA ARG A 433 -9.52 -22.77 -0.54
C ARG A 433 -8.63 -23.97 -0.26
N LEU A 434 -7.77 -23.93 0.76
CA LEU A 434 -7.01 -25.11 1.22
C LEU A 434 -7.91 -26.21 1.78
N PHE A 435 -9.06 -25.84 2.33
CA PHE A 435 -9.94 -26.75 3.07
C PHE A 435 -11.24 -27.05 2.33
N ALA A 436 -11.76 -26.09 1.54
CA ALA A 436 -13.01 -26.26 0.82
C ALA A 436 -13.05 -25.47 -0.51
N PRO A 437 -13.73 -25.97 -1.55
CA PRO A 437 -13.95 -25.24 -2.79
C PRO A 437 -14.74 -23.93 -2.60
N THR A 438 -14.53 -22.93 -3.44
CA THR A 438 -15.21 -21.62 -3.29
C THR A 438 -16.72 -21.68 -3.43
N HIS A 439 -17.27 -22.62 -4.22
CA HIS A 439 -18.72 -22.75 -4.42
C HIS A 439 -19.48 -23.14 -3.13
N THR A 440 -18.80 -23.70 -2.11
CA THR A 440 -19.42 -24.05 -0.82
C THR A 440 -19.71 -22.82 0.04
N LEU A 441 -19.18 -21.65 -0.31
CA LEU A 441 -19.42 -20.41 0.42
C LEU A 441 -20.84 -19.89 0.21
N GLY A 442 -21.51 -20.22 -0.91
CA GLY A 442 -22.82 -19.68 -1.25
C GLY A 442 -22.79 -18.23 -1.77
N ALA A 443 -23.82 -17.86 -2.51
CA ALA A 443 -23.84 -16.61 -3.29
C ALA A 443 -23.76 -15.33 -2.44
N ALA A 444 -24.40 -15.31 -1.26
CA ALA A 444 -24.37 -14.16 -0.35
C ALA A 444 -22.95 -13.85 0.16
N ASN A 445 -22.22 -14.88 0.60
CA ASN A 445 -20.84 -14.74 1.05
C ASN A 445 -19.92 -14.28 -0.10
N MET A 446 -20.02 -14.93 -1.26
CA MET A 446 -19.20 -14.57 -2.43
C MET A 446 -19.50 -13.15 -2.96
N THR A 447 -20.73 -12.67 -2.83
CA THR A 447 -21.09 -11.29 -3.19
C THR A 447 -20.36 -10.29 -2.30
N VAL A 448 -20.42 -10.47 -0.97
CA VAL A 448 -19.71 -9.59 -0.01
C VAL A 448 -18.19 -9.70 -0.17
N LEU A 449 -17.66 -10.91 -0.40
CA LEU A 449 -16.24 -11.12 -0.70
C LEU A 449 -15.80 -10.41 -1.98
N GLY A 450 -16.60 -10.41 -3.05
CA GLY A 450 -16.30 -9.65 -4.26
C GLY A 450 -16.12 -8.15 -3.98
N PHE A 451 -17.00 -7.58 -3.14
CA PHE A 451 -16.84 -6.20 -2.69
C PHE A 451 -15.58 -5.99 -1.84
N MET A 452 -15.26 -6.91 -0.92
CA MET A 452 -14.10 -6.74 -0.03
C MET A 452 -12.76 -6.99 -0.68
N ASP A 453 -12.70 -7.90 -1.64
CA ASP A 453 -11.51 -8.15 -2.43
C ASP A 453 -11.11 -6.91 -3.21
N ALA A 454 -12.07 -6.27 -3.88
CA ALA A 454 -11.80 -5.02 -4.60
C ALA A 454 -11.40 -3.88 -3.65
N ALA A 455 -12.04 -3.77 -2.48
CA ALA A 455 -11.87 -2.64 -1.57
C ALA A 455 -10.64 -2.74 -0.65
N TRP A 456 -10.31 -3.91 -0.11
CA TRP A 456 -9.22 -4.07 0.88
C TRP A 456 -8.36 -5.32 0.73
N PHE A 457 -8.93 -6.48 0.37
CA PHE A 457 -8.20 -7.75 0.52
C PHE A 457 -7.25 -8.06 -0.65
N ARG A 458 -7.47 -7.50 -1.84
CA ARG A 458 -6.61 -7.76 -3.01
C ARG A 458 -5.42 -6.81 -3.10
N ASP A 459 -5.67 -5.51 -3.04
CA ASP A 459 -4.66 -4.46 -3.21
C ASP A 459 -4.43 -3.78 -1.86
N LEU A 460 -3.26 -3.94 -1.24
CA LEU A 460 -2.97 -3.37 0.08
C LEU A 460 -2.18 -2.07 0.03
N ARG A 461 -1.95 -1.48 -1.15
CA ARG A 461 -1.22 -0.21 -1.24
C ARG A 461 -1.95 0.88 -0.48
N GLY A 462 -1.22 1.72 0.24
CA GLY A 462 -1.81 2.66 1.19
C GLY A 462 -2.30 2.01 2.49
N LEU A 463 -1.75 0.86 2.91
CA LEU A 463 -2.05 0.21 4.20
C LEU A 463 -1.82 1.15 5.39
N VAL A 464 -2.89 1.71 5.93
CA VAL A 464 -2.85 2.77 6.96
C VAL A 464 -2.10 2.35 8.24
N LEU A 465 -2.05 1.05 8.56
CA LEU A 465 -1.25 0.51 9.68
C LEU A 465 0.22 0.93 9.60
N THR A 466 0.82 0.94 8.41
CA THR A 466 2.23 1.30 8.24
C THR A 466 2.44 2.80 8.48
N GLY A 467 1.50 3.63 8.02
CA GLY A 467 1.50 5.07 8.27
C GLY A 467 1.42 5.42 9.76
N PHE A 468 0.62 4.68 10.54
CA PHE A 468 0.61 4.84 12.00
C PHE A 468 1.94 4.45 12.63
N MET A 469 2.52 3.31 12.24
CA MET A 469 3.79 2.84 12.78
C MET A 469 4.95 3.79 12.45
N ASP A 470 5.03 4.28 11.22
CA ASP A 470 6.00 5.28 10.81
C ASP A 470 5.79 6.60 11.55
N GLY A 471 4.55 7.07 11.70
CA GLY A 471 4.22 8.27 12.47
C GLY A 471 4.64 8.16 13.94
N LEU A 472 4.44 6.99 14.57
CA LEU A 472 4.88 6.74 15.94
C LEU A 472 6.41 6.69 16.07
N LYS A 473 7.11 6.14 15.07
CA LYS A 473 8.57 6.18 15.01
C LYS A 473 9.11 7.61 14.81
N ILE A 474 8.46 8.40 13.97
CA ILE A 474 8.80 9.82 13.74
C ILE A 474 8.61 10.62 15.03
N ALA A 475 7.53 10.37 15.78
CA ALA A 475 7.30 11.00 17.08
C ALA A 475 8.47 10.74 18.06
N ASP A 476 9.05 9.53 18.04
CA ASP A 476 10.21 9.18 18.85
C ASP A 476 11.49 9.89 18.42
N GLY A 477 11.76 9.92 17.10
CA GLY A 477 12.90 10.65 16.54
C GLY A 477 12.85 12.15 16.84
N ALA A 478 11.63 12.72 16.91
CA ALA A 478 11.38 14.12 17.19
C ALA A 478 11.17 14.47 18.68
N LYS A 479 11.20 13.46 19.56
CA LYS A 479 10.90 13.57 21.00
C LYS A 479 9.54 14.23 21.29
N ILE A 480 8.53 13.93 20.47
CA ILE A 480 7.15 14.40 20.66
C ILE A 480 6.38 13.38 21.52
N ARG A 481 5.47 13.87 22.37
CA ARG A 481 4.58 12.99 23.14
C ARG A 481 3.64 12.26 22.19
N ARG A 482 3.72 10.93 22.10
CA ARG A 482 2.96 10.14 21.11
C ARG A 482 1.45 10.34 21.20
N ARG A 483 0.89 10.46 22.41
CA ARG A 483 -0.54 10.78 22.64
C ARG A 483 -1.03 12.01 21.88
N SER A 484 -0.15 12.98 21.65
CA SER A 484 -0.54 14.18 20.91
C SER A 484 -0.82 13.92 19.44
N PHE A 485 -0.30 12.82 18.84
CA PHE A 485 -0.58 12.46 17.44
C PHE A 485 -1.99 11.91 17.21
N LEU A 486 -2.69 11.47 18.26
CA LEU A 486 -4.05 10.93 18.15
C LEU A 486 -5.02 11.92 17.44
N PRO A 487 -5.17 13.19 17.88
CA PRO A 487 -6.00 14.15 17.16
C PRO A 487 -5.50 14.44 15.73
N ALA A 488 -4.19 14.45 15.49
CA ALA A 488 -3.64 14.66 14.15
C ALA A 488 -4.02 13.53 13.19
N PHE A 489 -3.92 12.28 13.64
CA PHE A 489 -4.35 11.10 12.89
C PHE A 489 -5.86 11.10 12.64
N ALA A 490 -6.67 11.35 13.68
CA ALA A 490 -8.12 11.38 13.56
C ALA A 490 -8.59 12.45 12.57
N ILE A 491 -8.04 13.67 12.66
CA ILE A 491 -8.37 14.78 11.75
C ILE A 491 -7.92 14.46 10.32
N ALA A 492 -6.73 13.90 10.12
CA ALA A 492 -6.24 13.54 8.80
C ALA A 492 -7.11 12.48 8.11
N ILE A 493 -7.59 11.46 8.86
CA ILE A 493 -8.51 10.44 8.37
C ILE A 493 -9.85 11.07 7.96
N LEU A 494 -10.45 11.88 8.83
CA LEU A 494 -11.75 12.50 8.55
C LEU A 494 -11.68 13.44 7.34
N ILE A 495 -10.64 14.27 7.25
CA ILE A 495 -10.42 15.15 6.09
C ILE A 495 -10.26 14.32 4.82
N ALA A 496 -9.46 13.25 4.87
CA ALA A 496 -9.24 12.42 3.70
C ALA A 496 -10.51 11.72 3.22
N MET A 497 -11.31 11.17 4.14
CA MET A 497 -12.60 10.56 3.77
C MET A 497 -13.58 11.56 3.18
N ILE A 498 -13.70 12.76 3.75
CA ILE A 498 -14.68 13.77 3.31
C ILE A 498 -14.22 14.44 2.01
N ILE A 499 -13.01 14.99 1.99
CA ILE A 499 -12.50 15.79 0.87
C ILE A 499 -12.06 14.87 -0.28
N GLY A 500 -11.35 13.79 0.02
CA GLY A 500 -11.01 12.78 -0.98
C GLY A 500 -12.27 12.13 -1.55
N GLY A 501 -13.25 11.79 -0.71
CA GLY A 501 -14.52 11.20 -1.16
C GLY A 501 -15.31 12.13 -2.09
N PHE A 502 -15.32 13.43 -1.79
CA PHE A 502 -15.91 14.43 -2.67
C PHE A 502 -15.24 14.46 -4.06
N PHE A 503 -13.91 14.53 -4.13
CA PHE A 503 -13.20 14.59 -5.41
C PHE A 503 -13.31 13.29 -6.20
N GLN A 504 -13.24 12.14 -5.53
CA GLN A 504 -13.37 10.83 -6.16
C GLN A 504 -14.79 10.54 -6.67
N ILE A 505 -15.82 11.27 -6.22
CA ILE A 505 -17.15 11.26 -6.85
C ILE A 505 -17.25 12.33 -7.94
N TYR A 506 -16.73 13.52 -7.69
CA TYR A 506 -16.83 14.64 -8.62
C TYR A 506 -16.13 14.36 -9.95
N LEU A 507 -14.89 13.85 -9.93
CA LEU A 507 -14.06 13.65 -11.12
C LEU A 507 -14.65 12.66 -12.14
N PRO A 508 -15.18 11.48 -11.74
CA PRO A 508 -15.83 10.56 -12.68
C PRO A 508 -17.08 11.15 -13.33
N TYR A 509 -17.90 11.89 -12.58
CA TYR A 509 -19.07 12.56 -13.13
C TYR A 509 -18.70 13.73 -14.07
N SER A 510 -17.54 14.37 -13.90
CA SER A 510 -17.12 15.49 -14.76
C SER A 510 -16.31 15.05 -15.98
N GLU A 511 -15.38 14.12 -15.83
CA GLU A 511 -14.44 13.70 -16.89
C GLU A 511 -14.88 12.38 -17.56
N GLY A 512 -15.82 11.66 -16.95
CA GLY A 512 -16.24 10.31 -17.33
C GLY A 512 -15.30 9.25 -16.76
N GLY A 513 -15.80 8.38 -15.89
CA GLY A 513 -15.02 7.28 -15.29
C GLY A 513 -14.31 6.34 -16.30
N VAL A 514 -14.84 6.19 -17.52
CA VAL A 514 -14.17 5.43 -18.60
C VAL A 514 -12.86 6.08 -19.03
N ASN A 515 -12.80 7.41 -18.93
CA ASN A 515 -11.62 8.20 -19.25
C ASN A 515 -10.64 8.32 -18.08
N LEU A 516 -10.90 7.71 -16.92
CA LEU A 516 -9.99 7.76 -15.78
C LEU A 516 -9.02 6.57 -15.77
N TYR A 517 -8.22 6.44 -14.71
CA TYR A 517 -7.25 5.36 -14.56
C TYR A 517 -7.92 3.97 -14.54
N GLY A 518 -7.60 3.16 -15.56
CA GLY A 518 -8.34 1.94 -15.87
C GLY A 518 -8.23 0.82 -14.83
N TYR A 519 -7.15 0.75 -14.05
CA TYR A 519 -7.01 -0.32 -13.07
C TYR A 519 -8.06 -0.20 -11.95
N THR A 520 -8.22 0.98 -11.34
CA THR A 520 -9.18 1.18 -10.24
C THR A 520 -10.62 1.31 -10.72
N TYR A 521 -10.85 1.89 -11.90
CA TYR A 521 -12.19 2.10 -12.44
C TYR A 521 -12.75 0.90 -13.23
N ARG A 522 -11.89 -0.02 -13.66
CA ARG A 522 -12.30 -1.19 -14.46
C ARG A 522 -11.66 -2.49 -13.97
N ASP A 523 -10.35 -2.65 -14.10
CA ASP A 523 -9.74 -3.98 -14.07
C ASP A 523 -9.83 -4.65 -12.68
N ASN A 524 -9.59 -3.90 -11.59
CA ASN A 524 -9.69 -4.43 -10.23
C ASN A 524 -11.13 -4.86 -9.90
N ASN A 525 -12.11 -4.00 -10.22
CA ASN A 525 -13.51 -4.26 -9.90
C ASN A 525 -14.05 -5.44 -10.72
N LEU A 526 -13.72 -5.48 -12.02
CA LEU A 526 -14.11 -6.60 -12.88
C LEU A 526 -13.54 -7.92 -12.39
N ARG A 527 -12.23 -7.97 -12.07
CA ARG A 527 -11.60 -9.17 -11.52
C ARG A 527 -12.26 -9.62 -10.22
N ALA A 528 -12.69 -8.69 -9.37
CA ALA A 528 -13.26 -9.04 -8.07
C ALA A 528 -14.56 -9.84 -8.21
N PHE A 529 -15.43 -9.48 -9.15
CA PHE A 529 -16.66 -10.24 -9.42
C PHE A 529 -16.45 -11.43 -10.35
N ASN A 530 -15.54 -11.31 -11.33
CA ASN A 530 -15.21 -12.42 -12.25
C ASN A 530 -14.60 -13.61 -11.53
N ASP A 531 -13.83 -13.41 -10.45
CA ASP A 531 -13.24 -14.51 -9.67
C ASP A 531 -14.30 -15.43 -9.03
N TYR A 532 -15.46 -14.87 -8.65
CA TYR A 532 -16.54 -15.62 -7.99
C TYR A 532 -17.62 -16.10 -8.95
N THR A 533 -17.74 -15.50 -10.13
CA THR A 533 -18.79 -15.83 -11.12
C THR A 533 -18.80 -17.32 -11.49
N PRO A 534 -17.67 -18.00 -11.77
CA PRO A 534 -17.66 -19.43 -12.05
C PRO A 534 -18.22 -20.28 -10.90
N ALA A 535 -17.87 -19.94 -9.66
CA ALA A 535 -18.32 -20.65 -8.46
C ALA A 535 -19.80 -20.39 -8.12
N MET A 536 -20.37 -19.28 -8.60
CA MET A 536 -21.80 -18.99 -8.50
C MET A 536 -22.64 -19.72 -9.56
N ARG A 537 -22.07 -19.96 -10.75
CA ARG A 537 -22.75 -20.68 -11.84
C ARG A 537 -22.90 -22.16 -11.57
N GLY A 538 -21.97 -22.75 -10.82
CA GLY A 538 -22.03 -24.15 -10.46
C GLY A 538 -20.79 -24.62 -9.71
N PRO A 539 -20.72 -25.94 -9.44
CA PRO A 539 -19.58 -26.53 -8.74
C PRO A 539 -18.30 -26.35 -9.55
N VAL A 540 -17.36 -25.59 -9.00
CA VAL A 540 -15.98 -25.52 -9.48
C VAL A 540 -15.09 -26.48 -8.69
N PRO A 541 -14.16 -27.20 -9.35
CA PRO A 541 -13.17 -28.03 -8.66
C PRO A 541 -12.37 -27.20 -7.65
N GLY A 542 -12.00 -27.84 -6.52
CA GLY A 542 -11.04 -27.26 -5.59
C GLY A 542 -9.64 -27.12 -6.21
N VAL A 543 -8.72 -26.49 -5.47
CA VAL A 543 -7.33 -26.21 -5.91
C VAL A 543 -6.41 -27.44 -6.04
N GLY A 544 -6.98 -28.66 -6.01
CA GLY A 544 -6.26 -29.92 -6.17
C GLY A 544 -5.27 -30.20 -5.03
N TRP A 545 -4.40 -31.20 -5.24
CA TRP A 545 -3.35 -31.59 -4.29
C TRP A 545 -2.20 -30.58 -4.22
N GLN A 546 -2.05 -29.76 -5.27
CA GLN A 546 -0.95 -28.80 -5.40
C GLN A 546 -0.99 -27.78 -4.25
N ALA A 547 -2.16 -27.24 -3.94
CA ALA A 547 -2.31 -26.21 -2.90
C ALA A 547 -1.80 -26.64 -1.51
N PRO A 548 -2.29 -27.73 -0.89
CA PRO A 548 -1.80 -28.15 0.43
C PRO A 548 -0.33 -28.58 0.40
N VAL A 549 0.14 -29.20 -0.68
CA VAL A 549 1.56 -29.59 -0.79
C VAL A 549 2.47 -28.36 -0.84
N PHE A 550 2.17 -27.39 -1.70
CA PHE A 550 3.00 -26.19 -1.81
C PHE A 550 2.87 -25.25 -0.61
N PHE A 551 1.72 -25.25 0.07
CA PHE A 551 1.58 -24.64 1.38
C PHE A 551 2.51 -25.28 2.41
N GLY A 552 2.57 -26.62 2.47
CA GLY A 552 3.52 -27.36 3.29
C GLY A 552 4.98 -27.07 2.95
N VAL A 553 5.33 -26.99 1.66
CA VAL A 553 6.66 -26.58 1.19
C VAL A 553 7.01 -25.18 1.68
N GLY A 554 6.06 -24.24 1.58
CA GLY A 554 6.21 -22.88 2.10
C GLY A 554 6.53 -22.85 3.60
N ILE A 555 5.81 -23.64 4.39
CA ILE A 555 6.06 -23.78 5.83
C ILE A 555 7.46 -24.33 6.10
N VAL A 556 7.78 -25.49 5.53
CA VAL A 556 9.04 -26.19 5.79
C VAL A 556 10.23 -25.36 5.34
N PHE A 557 10.17 -24.77 4.15
CA PHE A 557 11.25 -23.95 3.64
C PHE A 557 11.46 -22.67 4.46
N THR A 558 10.37 -22.02 4.90
CA THR A 558 10.48 -20.83 5.76
C THR A 558 11.05 -21.16 7.13
N MET A 559 10.63 -22.28 7.74
CA MET A 559 11.22 -22.77 8.99
C MET A 559 12.69 -23.13 8.82
N PHE A 560 13.06 -23.76 7.70
CA PHE A 560 14.45 -24.04 7.35
C PHE A 560 15.28 -22.74 7.26
N LEU A 561 14.80 -21.73 6.55
CA LEU A 561 15.49 -20.44 6.45
C LEU A 561 15.65 -19.77 7.83
N ALA A 562 14.61 -19.82 8.67
CA ALA A 562 14.66 -19.26 10.02
C ALA A 562 15.66 -20.02 10.91
N TYR A 563 15.67 -21.35 10.83
CA TYR A 563 16.61 -22.20 11.56
C TYR A 563 18.05 -21.99 11.12
N MET A 564 18.31 -21.93 9.81
CA MET A 564 19.65 -21.68 9.28
C MET A 564 20.19 -20.32 9.74
N ARG A 565 19.35 -19.30 9.80
CA ARG A 565 19.73 -17.97 10.34
C ARG A 565 20.00 -17.99 11.84
N TYR A 566 19.31 -18.85 12.58
CA TYR A 566 19.58 -19.07 14.01
C TYR A 566 20.91 -19.78 14.24
N CYS A 567 21.24 -20.79 13.42
CA CYS A 567 22.48 -21.57 13.55
C CYS A 567 23.72 -20.87 12.97
N PHE A 568 23.56 -20.13 11.87
CA PHE A 568 24.69 -19.55 11.12
C PHE A 568 24.55 -18.03 10.99
N PHE A 569 25.37 -17.29 11.72
CA PHE A 569 25.38 -15.83 11.69
C PHE A 569 25.71 -15.22 10.31
N TRP A 570 26.38 -15.98 9.45
CA TRP A 570 26.77 -15.55 8.09
C TRP A 570 25.73 -15.90 7.02
N TRP A 571 24.63 -16.55 7.41
CA TRP A 571 23.61 -17.01 6.46
C TRP A 571 22.91 -15.82 5.77
N PRO A 572 23.01 -15.72 4.43
CA PRO A 572 22.59 -14.50 3.73
C PRO A 572 21.09 -14.46 3.42
N LEU A 573 20.39 -15.60 3.48
CA LEU A 573 18.99 -15.71 3.07
C LEU A 573 18.04 -15.45 4.25
N HIS A 574 17.11 -14.53 4.02
CA HIS A 574 16.17 -14.03 5.02
C HIS A 574 14.75 -14.59 4.77
N PRO A 575 14.09 -15.19 5.78
CA PRO A 575 12.72 -15.70 5.67
C PRO A 575 11.71 -14.68 5.14
N LEU A 576 11.79 -13.43 5.62
CA LEU A 576 10.97 -12.32 5.12
C LEU A 576 11.17 -12.05 3.61
N GLY A 577 12.38 -12.25 3.08
CA GLY A 577 12.64 -12.08 1.65
C GLY A 577 11.95 -13.16 0.80
N TYR A 578 11.89 -14.39 1.31
CA TYR A 578 11.15 -15.48 0.68
C TYR A 578 9.65 -15.25 0.69
N ALA A 579 9.09 -14.81 1.81
CA ALA A 579 7.66 -14.50 1.90
C ALA A 579 7.22 -13.35 0.98
N LEU A 580 8.13 -12.46 0.56
CA LEU A 580 7.80 -11.27 -0.23
C LEU A 580 8.30 -11.35 -1.67
N CYS A 581 8.86 -12.50 -2.06
CA CYS A 581 9.62 -12.64 -3.30
C CYS A 581 8.81 -12.42 -4.56
N TYR A 582 7.50 -12.65 -4.52
CA TYR A 582 6.60 -12.44 -5.64
C TYR A 582 5.52 -11.39 -5.30
N SER A 583 5.77 -10.52 -4.32
CA SER A 583 4.96 -9.32 -4.12
C SER A 583 5.09 -8.37 -5.32
N TRP A 584 4.04 -7.59 -5.62
CA TRP A 584 4.06 -6.60 -6.71
C TRP A 584 5.26 -5.65 -6.59
N THR A 585 5.60 -5.23 -5.37
CA THR A 585 6.76 -4.39 -5.07
C THR A 585 8.05 -4.96 -5.61
N ILE A 586 8.27 -6.27 -5.43
CA ILE A 586 9.48 -6.92 -5.89
C ILE A 586 9.40 -7.23 -7.39
N MET A 587 8.25 -7.61 -7.94
CA MET A 587 8.11 -7.75 -9.41
C MET A 587 8.50 -6.48 -10.16
N VAL A 588 8.17 -5.31 -9.60
CA VAL A 588 8.51 -4.02 -10.18
C VAL A 588 9.95 -3.64 -9.88
N PHE A 589 10.37 -3.73 -8.61
CA PHE A 589 11.64 -3.17 -8.17
C PHE A 589 12.76 -4.18 -7.98
N TRP A 590 12.64 -5.43 -8.47
CA TRP A 590 13.67 -6.45 -8.30
C TRP A 590 15.04 -5.94 -8.77
N PHE A 591 15.09 -5.24 -9.91
CA PHE A 591 16.34 -4.71 -10.46
C PHE A 591 16.87 -3.53 -9.65
N ALA A 592 16.00 -2.61 -9.20
CA ALA A 592 16.40 -1.51 -8.32
C ALA A 592 16.95 -2.04 -6.97
N CYS A 593 16.34 -3.10 -6.44
CA CYS A 593 16.80 -3.82 -5.25
C CYS A 593 18.16 -4.48 -5.49
N PHE A 594 18.34 -5.15 -6.62
CA PHE A 594 19.63 -5.73 -7.04
C PHE A 594 20.72 -4.66 -7.20
N ALA A 595 20.43 -3.55 -7.87
CA ALA A 595 21.38 -2.44 -8.05
C ALA A 595 21.78 -1.82 -6.71
N ALA A 596 20.82 -1.57 -5.82
CA ALA A 596 21.09 -1.08 -4.48
C ALA A 596 21.94 -2.07 -3.65
N TRP A 597 21.64 -3.36 -3.73
CA TRP A 597 22.44 -4.42 -3.11
C TRP A 597 23.88 -4.42 -3.62
N LEU A 598 24.08 -4.36 -4.94
CA LEU A 598 25.39 -4.36 -5.58
C LEU A 598 26.21 -3.13 -5.20
N ILE A 599 25.60 -1.95 -5.21
CA ILE A 599 26.24 -0.70 -4.76
C ILE A 599 26.62 -0.82 -3.28
N LYS A 600 25.67 -1.24 -2.43
CA LYS A 600 25.87 -1.33 -0.98
C LYS A 600 26.96 -2.32 -0.61
N ILE A 601 26.94 -3.53 -1.15
CA ILE A 601 27.93 -4.56 -0.83
C ILE A 601 29.33 -4.14 -1.26
N THR A 602 29.45 -3.47 -2.43
CA THR A 602 30.71 -2.92 -2.92
C THR A 602 31.25 -1.83 -1.99
N LEU A 603 30.41 -0.85 -1.63
CA LEU A 603 30.82 0.24 -0.72
C LEU A 603 31.17 -0.29 0.68
N MET A 604 30.42 -1.25 1.20
CA MET A 604 30.68 -1.85 2.50
C MET A 604 31.95 -2.72 2.48
N ARG A 605 32.19 -3.49 1.42
CA ARG A 605 33.35 -4.38 1.30
C ARG A 605 34.67 -3.61 1.15
N TYR A 606 34.69 -2.53 0.37
CA TYR A 606 35.91 -1.78 0.10
C TYR A 606 36.08 -0.53 0.98
N GLY A 607 34.99 0.09 1.43
CA GLY A 607 35.01 1.35 2.18
C GLY A 607 34.43 1.29 3.59
N GLY A 608 33.85 0.17 3.98
CA GLY A 608 33.22 -0.03 5.29
C GLY A 608 32.08 0.95 5.60
N MET A 609 31.72 1.03 6.89
CA MET A 609 30.63 1.88 7.37
C MET A 609 30.87 3.38 7.10
N LYS A 610 32.13 3.83 7.07
CA LYS A 610 32.47 5.23 6.77
C LYS A 610 32.02 5.63 5.37
N MET A 611 32.26 4.76 4.38
CA MET A 611 31.86 5.04 3.00
C MET A 611 30.34 4.94 2.82
N TYR A 612 29.69 4.00 3.50
CA TYR A 612 28.23 3.92 3.55
C TYR A 612 27.59 5.23 4.07
N LEU A 613 28.09 5.75 5.19
CA LEU A 613 27.59 7.00 5.76
C LEU A 613 27.86 8.21 4.85
N LYS A 614 28.97 8.22 4.12
CA LYS A 614 29.27 9.26 3.11
C LYS A 614 28.36 9.17 1.88
N ALA A 615 27.97 7.97 1.45
CA ALA A 615 27.08 7.76 0.31
C ALA A 615 25.59 7.97 0.66
N ARG A 616 25.20 7.85 1.93
CA ARG A 616 23.81 7.98 2.37
C ARG A 616 23.12 9.30 1.93
N PRO A 617 23.74 10.49 2.02
CA PRO A 617 23.13 11.74 1.52
C PRO A 617 22.84 11.72 0.01
N LEU A 618 23.71 11.08 -0.81
CA LEU A 618 23.47 10.90 -2.25
C LEU A 618 22.19 10.11 -2.50
N MET A 619 21.99 9.02 -1.75
CA MET A 619 20.84 8.12 -1.88
C MET A 619 19.54 8.82 -1.45
N LEU A 620 19.58 9.58 -0.35
CA LEU A 620 18.46 10.43 0.07
C LEU A 620 18.15 11.55 -0.94
N GLY A 621 19.19 12.11 -1.56
CA GLY A 621 19.07 13.07 -2.65
C GLY A 621 18.35 12.50 -3.87
N MET A 622 18.69 11.27 -4.28
CA MET A 622 18.02 10.58 -5.41
C MET A 622 16.53 10.39 -5.18
N ILE A 623 16.16 9.96 -3.96
CA ILE A 623 14.75 9.86 -3.56
C ILE A 623 14.05 11.21 -3.68
N MET A 624 14.66 12.25 -3.09
CA MET A 624 14.10 13.59 -3.10
C MET A 624 13.94 14.13 -4.52
N GLY A 625 14.92 13.90 -5.40
CA GLY A 625 14.90 14.37 -6.78
C GLY A 625 13.80 13.70 -7.60
N GLU A 626 13.75 12.38 -7.59
CA GLU A 626 12.73 11.61 -8.33
C GLU A 626 11.30 11.96 -7.88
N PHE A 627 11.04 11.98 -6.57
CA PHE A 627 9.70 12.27 -6.05
C PHE A 627 9.30 13.74 -6.21
N SER A 628 10.25 14.68 -6.08
CA SER A 628 9.95 16.10 -6.35
C SER A 628 9.64 16.32 -7.83
N MET A 629 10.37 15.68 -8.74
CA MET A 629 10.07 15.77 -10.17
C MET A 629 8.71 15.18 -10.52
N ALA A 630 8.28 14.10 -9.87
CA ALA A 630 6.93 13.55 -10.06
C ALA A 630 5.86 14.60 -9.73
N VAL A 631 6.02 15.37 -8.66
CA VAL A 631 5.10 16.46 -8.30
C VAL A 631 5.18 17.62 -9.29
N VAL A 632 6.39 18.05 -9.68
CA VAL A 632 6.58 19.15 -10.64
C VAL A 632 5.93 18.80 -11.98
N TRP A 633 6.20 17.61 -12.51
CA TRP A 633 5.61 17.16 -13.78
C TRP A 633 4.10 16.94 -13.68
N ALA A 634 3.57 16.46 -12.55
CA ALA A 634 2.13 16.38 -12.33
C ALA A 634 1.47 17.77 -12.39
N LEU A 635 2.08 18.78 -11.78
CA LEU A 635 1.59 20.16 -11.81
C LEU A 635 1.67 20.78 -13.21
N ILE A 636 2.77 20.53 -13.94
CA ILE A 636 2.93 21.00 -15.33
C ILE A 636 1.89 20.34 -16.24
N ALA A 637 1.73 19.01 -16.14
CA ALA A 637 0.73 18.27 -16.90
C ALA A 637 -0.69 18.78 -16.61
N TRP A 638 -0.98 19.09 -15.35
CA TRP A 638 -2.26 19.70 -14.96
C TRP A 638 -2.47 21.09 -15.56
N ALA A 639 -1.49 21.98 -15.38
CA ALA A 639 -1.60 23.40 -15.77
C ALA A 639 -1.65 23.60 -17.28
N PHE A 640 -0.86 22.84 -18.03
CA PHE A 640 -0.71 22.99 -19.48
C PHE A 640 -1.43 21.90 -20.30
N LYS A 641 -2.06 20.91 -19.64
CA LYS A 641 -2.75 19.79 -20.30
C LYS A 641 -1.83 19.01 -21.27
N VAL A 642 -0.56 18.88 -20.87
CA VAL A 642 0.49 18.18 -21.62
C VAL A 642 0.83 16.84 -20.96
N PRO A 643 1.35 15.85 -21.71
CA PRO A 643 1.76 14.57 -21.12
C PRO A 643 2.95 14.77 -20.17
N ALA A 644 2.94 13.98 -19.10
CA ALA A 644 4.07 13.86 -18.18
C ALA A 644 5.03 12.74 -18.63
N PRO A 645 6.32 12.80 -18.25
CA PRO A 645 7.25 11.71 -18.50
C PRO A 645 6.86 10.43 -17.77
N PHE A 646 7.29 9.30 -18.33
CA PHE A 646 7.21 8.01 -17.67
C PHE A 646 8.11 7.99 -16.43
N PHE A 647 7.54 7.56 -15.31
CA PHE A 647 8.27 7.28 -14.08
C PHE A 647 8.40 5.75 -13.89
N PRO A 648 9.58 5.24 -13.50
CA PRO A 648 9.90 3.81 -13.39
C PRO A 648 9.27 3.12 -12.16
N TRP A 649 8.01 3.45 -11.89
CA TRP A 649 7.12 2.74 -10.97
C TRP A 649 5.71 2.75 -11.59
N PRO A 650 5.00 1.61 -11.57
CA PRO A 650 3.81 1.37 -12.39
C PRO A 650 2.55 2.09 -11.92
#